data_AF-A0AAD5YCN0-F1
#
_entry.id   AF-A0AAD5YCN0-F1
#
_cell.length_a   1.000
_cell.length_b   1.000
_cell.length_c   1.000
_cell.angle_alpha   90.00
_cell.angle_beta   90.00
_cell.angle_gamma   90.00
#
_symmetry.space_group_name_H-M   'P 1'
#
loop_
_entity.id
_entity.type
_entity.pdbx_description
1 polymer ?
#
loop_
_entity_poly.entity_id
_entity_poly.type
_entity_poly.pdbx_seq_one_letter_code
_entity_poly.pdbx_strand_id
1 'polypeptide(L)'
;MASPQLATFKVPDISNEPMRAYAPNTPERKALEEALAQMEKELPFEVPCIVNGKPVKTGKTAKQPMPWNHANYLCTYHEADQATVASAIEGALAAKDAWESMPWGDRAAIFLKAAELVSGKYRYKLMAATMLGQGKNAWQAEIDAAAELSDFLRFGVKYVEELYAVQPPRNTAGSWNRIEYRALEGFVFAVSPFNFTAIGGNLPGAPALVGNTVVWKPSPGATYSNYLVYKIFEEAGIPPGVIQFVPGEPAAVAAQVIGHPSFAALHFTGSTFVFKKLWKDIAGNLDNYKGYPRIVGETGGKNFHVVHPSAEIKNAVLQTVRGAFEYQGQKCSALSRLYIPSSLWDNGFKDLLLSEIATLKVGPPQDFTNFIGPVIGRPAYDKITDYIKRAKDAGGEVLIGGSGDDSKGYYIQPTVILTKDPKSVTMVDEIFGPVLTVYVYEDADWEKTLELVDSTTSYGLTGSIFASDRKALIQATNKLRNAAGNVYYNEKCTGAVVGQQPFGGARASGTNDKAGSMAIFYRFVSARSIKENFVPLEGYGYPSNLVSYSQEARPSPPVDYRASAKLFQDAAKEEAEEQPRAKSNVLTQLENQSQNWSGDEPIQDAVLRMLMDKYKPLRSGPIRTADEKLKDAPPKVGGSLDSASFQGLGSISESSEEGTLASGGYTFSGSRKGINMANVPLLPSIEGHQPWHTTFKVPSHSTSSIKYGDIPKPSTSSYASLSKKTTGTSSLDEQARKKERERKKRTEQAGRLSRARESTLDYKLGLKGIGGGQRRPNPVSLKGWASLVEDRIEKARLEGQFRNIKGRGKPMQTLTEEKNPFIAREEFLMNRIVQRNGAAPPWVEIQGELESAVSTFREVIKQSWTRRAVRMLTITQPAALLPKLTLADVAALRDADWESREKAYHDTAIEELNSLVRKYNGLAPYAVRRPYYMRGAELDRVYRECGEDILLNLAERVDGSQSQYSSGSTDSDEDEGPIRQSSDSDQNWAPLRIRDIIKQWMSSWRGTPDAPRRLG
;
A
#
# COMPACT_ATOMS: atom_id res chain seq x y z
N MET A 1 4.04 -37.71 -3.03
CA MET A 1 5.11 -38.36 -3.83
C MET A 1 5.40 -37.46 -5.02
N ALA A 2 6.63 -37.37 -5.51
CA ALA A 2 6.89 -36.68 -6.77
C ALA A 2 6.41 -37.56 -7.93
N SER A 3 5.37 -37.12 -8.65
CA SER A 3 5.00 -37.76 -9.91
C SER A 3 6.05 -37.40 -10.97
N PRO A 4 6.71 -38.38 -11.62
CA PRO A 4 7.66 -38.06 -12.68
C PRO A 4 6.90 -37.44 -13.86
N GLN A 5 7.21 -36.18 -14.19
CA GLN A 5 6.64 -35.52 -15.38
C GLN A 5 7.25 -36.11 -16.66
N LEU A 6 6.69 -37.24 -17.09
CA LEU A 6 7.01 -37.88 -18.37
C LEU A 6 6.57 -37.04 -19.58
N ALA A 7 5.65 -36.10 -19.38
CA ALA A 7 5.19 -35.14 -20.37
C ALA A 7 4.68 -33.85 -19.71
N THR A 8 4.62 -32.77 -20.49
CA THR A 8 3.82 -31.57 -20.16
C THR A 8 2.43 -31.72 -20.76
N PHE A 9 1.43 -32.01 -19.92
CA PHE A 9 0.04 -32.07 -20.37
C PHE A 9 -0.48 -30.69 -20.76
N LYS A 10 -1.37 -30.64 -21.75
CA LYS A 10 -2.16 -29.46 -22.13
C LYS A 10 -3.60 -29.66 -21.69
N VAL A 11 -4.30 -28.57 -21.37
CA VAL A 11 -5.75 -28.59 -21.17
C VAL A 11 -6.49 -28.75 -22.50
N PRO A 12 -7.74 -29.26 -22.53
CA PRO A 12 -8.57 -29.26 -23.73
C PRO A 12 -8.86 -27.84 -24.24
N ASP A 13 -9.23 -27.71 -25.52
CA ASP A 13 -9.75 -26.46 -26.05
C ASP A 13 -11.04 -26.06 -25.33
N ILE A 14 -11.18 -24.77 -25.02
CA ILE A 14 -12.25 -24.24 -24.16
C ILE A 14 -13.00 -23.13 -24.89
N SER A 15 -14.33 -23.27 -24.92
CA SER A 15 -15.29 -22.25 -25.35
C SER A 15 -16.22 -21.88 -24.22
N ASN A 16 -16.94 -20.76 -24.36
CA ASN A 16 -18.08 -20.46 -23.50
C ASN A 16 -19.17 -21.55 -23.60
N GLU A 17 -19.84 -21.82 -22.49
CA GLU A 17 -20.99 -22.71 -22.39
C GLU A 17 -22.17 -22.17 -23.22
N PRO A 18 -22.78 -22.97 -24.11
CA PRO A 18 -23.94 -22.53 -24.89
C PRO A 18 -25.16 -22.20 -24.01
N MET A 19 -25.54 -20.92 -24.00
CA MET A 19 -26.77 -20.44 -23.38
C MET A 19 -28.00 -20.86 -24.19
N ARG A 20 -28.98 -21.48 -23.52
CA ARG A 20 -30.21 -22.01 -24.13
C ARG A 20 -31.37 -21.03 -23.95
N ALA A 21 -32.35 -21.06 -24.86
CA ALA A 21 -33.35 -20.00 -24.98
C ALA A 21 -34.64 -20.25 -24.19
N TYR A 22 -34.94 -21.51 -23.82
CA TYR A 22 -36.16 -21.89 -23.07
C TYR A 22 -37.47 -21.44 -23.75
N ALA A 23 -37.44 -21.36 -25.08
CA ALA A 23 -38.59 -21.01 -25.91
C ALA A 23 -39.71 -22.07 -25.76
N PRO A 24 -40.99 -21.72 -26.02
CA PRO A 24 -42.09 -22.67 -25.95
C PRO A 24 -41.82 -23.95 -26.76
N ASN A 25 -42.24 -25.09 -26.21
CA ASN A 25 -42.09 -26.43 -26.82
C ASN A 25 -40.64 -26.93 -27.02
N THR A 26 -39.62 -26.26 -26.47
CA THR A 26 -38.22 -26.74 -26.54
C THR A 26 -37.89 -27.81 -25.50
N PRO A 27 -36.94 -28.74 -25.77
CA PRO A 27 -36.53 -29.76 -24.81
C PRO A 27 -35.95 -29.20 -23.51
N GLU A 28 -35.15 -28.13 -23.58
CA GLU A 28 -34.58 -27.49 -22.38
C GLU A 28 -35.64 -26.83 -21.50
N ARG A 29 -36.70 -26.29 -22.11
CA ARG A 29 -37.84 -25.71 -21.39
C ARG A 29 -38.57 -26.80 -20.60
N LYS A 30 -38.95 -27.89 -21.28
CA LYS A 30 -39.62 -29.02 -20.65
C LYS A 30 -38.79 -29.60 -19.51
N ALA A 31 -37.48 -29.81 -19.71
CA ALA A 31 -36.61 -30.37 -18.67
C ALA A 31 -36.42 -29.43 -17.46
N LEU A 32 -36.49 -28.11 -17.65
CA LEU A 32 -36.49 -27.14 -16.56
C LEU A 32 -37.84 -27.07 -15.83
N GLU A 33 -38.95 -27.12 -16.56
CA GLU A 33 -40.31 -27.20 -15.99
C GLU A 33 -40.49 -28.49 -15.17
N GLU A 34 -39.97 -29.63 -15.66
CA GLU A 34 -39.90 -30.89 -14.92
C GLU A 34 -39.00 -30.80 -13.67
N ALA A 35 -37.83 -30.17 -13.76
CA ALA A 35 -36.93 -29.98 -12.62
C ALA A 35 -37.52 -29.07 -11.53
N LEU A 36 -38.24 -28.00 -11.91
CA LEU A 36 -38.98 -27.14 -10.99
C LEU A 36 -40.11 -27.93 -10.30
N ALA A 37 -40.97 -28.60 -11.08
CA ALA A 37 -42.11 -29.35 -10.55
C ALA A 37 -41.70 -30.58 -9.73
N GLN A 38 -40.50 -31.13 -9.94
CA GLN A 38 -39.92 -32.15 -9.07
C GLN A 38 -39.35 -31.54 -7.79
N MET A 39 -38.63 -30.41 -7.89
CA MET A 39 -38.07 -29.71 -6.74
C MET A 39 -39.13 -29.24 -5.76
N GLU A 40 -40.27 -28.73 -6.26
CA GLU A 40 -41.39 -28.29 -5.43
C GLU A 40 -42.05 -29.43 -4.63
N LYS A 41 -42.01 -30.67 -5.13
CA LYS A 41 -42.49 -31.88 -4.40
C LYS A 41 -41.50 -32.37 -3.35
N GLU A 42 -40.22 -32.03 -3.49
CA GLU A 42 -39.14 -32.40 -2.56
C GLU A 42 -38.96 -31.38 -1.41
N LEU A 43 -39.77 -30.31 -1.36
CA LEU A 43 -39.64 -29.26 -0.34
C LEU A 43 -40.17 -29.67 1.05
N PRO A 44 -39.56 -29.17 2.14
CA PRO A 44 -38.31 -28.40 2.20
C PRO A 44 -37.07 -29.29 2.30
N PHE A 45 -35.98 -28.91 1.63
CA PHE A 45 -34.71 -29.64 1.75
C PHE A 45 -34.04 -29.43 3.11
N GLU A 46 -33.15 -30.35 3.48
CA GLU A 46 -32.26 -30.22 4.63
C GLU A 46 -30.81 -30.04 4.16
N VAL A 47 -30.13 -29.00 4.66
CA VAL A 47 -28.74 -28.69 4.32
C VAL A 47 -27.86 -28.71 5.58
N PRO A 48 -27.00 -29.72 5.77
CA PRO A 48 -26.02 -29.73 6.86
C PRO A 48 -24.84 -28.79 6.56
N CYS A 49 -24.05 -28.47 7.58
CA CYS A 49 -22.67 -28.05 7.34
C CYS A 49 -21.88 -29.26 6.80
N ILE A 50 -20.92 -29.07 5.90
CA ILE A 50 -20.01 -30.15 5.48
C ILE A 50 -18.60 -29.83 5.99
N VAL A 51 -18.09 -30.71 6.86
CA VAL A 51 -16.75 -30.63 7.41
C VAL A 51 -16.04 -31.94 7.12
N ASN A 52 -14.88 -31.88 6.49
CA ASN A 52 -14.06 -33.05 6.13
C ASN A 52 -14.84 -34.10 5.32
N GLY A 53 -15.64 -33.62 4.34
CA GLY A 53 -16.49 -34.46 3.49
C GLY A 53 -17.64 -35.16 4.22
N LYS A 54 -17.96 -34.76 5.46
CA LYS A 54 -19.01 -35.37 6.28
C LYS A 54 -20.08 -34.35 6.68
N PRO A 55 -21.37 -34.73 6.68
CA PRO A 55 -22.44 -33.85 7.12
C PRO A 55 -22.43 -33.68 8.65
N VAL A 56 -22.41 -32.43 9.10
CA VAL A 56 -22.52 -32.02 10.50
C VAL A 56 -23.87 -31.33 10.70
N LYS A 57 -24.68 -31.89 11.59
CA LYS A 57 -25.99 -31.35 11.99
C LYS A 57 -25.87 -30.75 13.39
N THR A 58 -25.71 -29.43 13.48
CA THR A 58 -25.48 -28.69 14.73
C THR A 58 -26.73 -28.52 15.62
N GLY A 59 -27.90 -28.98 15.18
CA GLY A 59 -29.19 -28.75 15.84
C GLY A 59 -29.69 -27.30 15.73
N LYS A 60 -28.81 -26.29 15.80
CA LYS A 60 -29.12 -24.89 15.46
C LYS A 60 -29.44 -24.80 13.97
N THR A 61 -30.65 -24.38 13.63
CA THR A 61 -31.13 -24.32 12.25
C THR A 61 -31.75 -22.98 11.90
N ALA A 62 -31.55 -22.56 10.66
CA ALA A 62 -32.22 -21.43 10.03
C ALA A 62 -32.87 -21.88 8.70
N LYS A 63 -33.64 -21.00 8.05
CA LYS A 63 -34.38 -21.29 6.81
C LYS A 63 -33.95 -20.37 5.68
N GLN A 64 -33.89 -20.89 4.47
CA GLN A 64 -33.85 -20.08 3.24
C GLN A 64 -35.31 -19.88 2.77
N PRO A 65 -35.95 -18.72 3.01
CA PRO A 65 -37.30 -18.46 2.50
C PRO A 65 -37.30 -18.45 0.97
N MET A 66 -38.43 -18.82 0.35
CA MET A 66 -38.61 -18.66 -1.09
C MET A 66 -39.09 -17.24 -1.38
N PRO A 67 -38.34 -16.38 -2.10
CA PRO A 67 -38.67 -14.95 -2.14
C PRO A 67 -40.00 -14.63 -2.85
N TRP A 68 -40.49 -15.55 -3.69
CA TRP A 68 -41.74 -15.47 -4.45
C TRP A 68 -42.98 -15.96 -3.67
N ASN A 69 -42.75 -16.69 -2.57
CA ASN A 69 -43.74 -17.36 -1.72
C ASN A 69 -43.14 -17.51 -0.30
N HIS A 70 -43.02 -16.41 0.42
CA HIS A 70 -42.17 -16.28 1.62
C HIS A 70 -42.73 -16.98 2.86
N ALA A 71 -44.01 -17.38 2.83
CA ALA A 71 -44.60 -18.31 3.78
C ALA A 71 -43.94 -19.71 3.73
N ASN A 72 -43.31 -20.04 2.60
CA ASN A 72 -42.60 -21.29 2.36
C ASN A 72 -41.08 -21.05 2.22
N TYR A 73 -40.31 -22.14 2.35
CA TYR A 73 -38.86 -22.11 2.41
C TYR A 73 -38.26 -23.25 1.60
N LEU A 74 -37.18 -22.96 0.86
CA LEU A 74 -36.51 -23.91 -0.02
C LEU A 74 -35.77 -24.97 0.78
N CYS A 75 -35.05 -24.56 1.82
CA CYS A 75 -34.38 -25.47 2.74
C CYS A 75 -34.38 -24.97 4.19
N THR A 76 -34.38 -25.91 5.12
CA THR A 76 -33.81 -25.73 6.46
C THR A 76 -32.32 -26.03 6.37
N TYR A 77 -31.46 -25.17 6.92
CA TYR A 77 -30.02 -25.40 6.98
C TYR A 77 -29.50 -25.34 8.41
N HIS A 78 -28.51 -26.17 8.71
CA HIS A 78 -27.78 -26.15 9.97
C HIS A 78 -26.78 -24.98 9.98
N GLU A 79 -26.79 -24.19 11.04
CA GLU A 79 -25.82 -23.12 11.23
C GLU A 79 -24.57 -23.67 11.93
N ALA A 80 -23.39 -23.42 11.35
CA ALA A 80 -22.11 -23.72 11.95
C ALA A 80 -21.97 -22.99 13.30
N ASP A 81 -21.72 -23.76 14.35
CA ASP A 81 -21.33 -23.26 15.67
C ASP A 81 -19.80 -23.11 15.76
N GLN A 82 -19.34 -22.63 16.92
CA GLN A 82 -17.91 -22.38 17.15
C GLN A 82 -17.05 -23.66 17.02
N ALA A 83 -17.59 -24.83 17.38
CA ALA A 83 -16.90 -26.11 17.25
C ALA A 83 -16.83 -26.57 15.79
N THR A 84 -17.92 -26.40 15.03
CA THR A 84 -18.01 -26.72 13.60
C THR A 84 -17.06 -25.85 12.78
N VAL A 85 -16.97 -24.55 13.06
CA VAL A 85 -16.02 -23.63 12.40
C VAL A 85 -14.57 -23.96 12.79
N ALA A 86 -14.29 -24.34 14.04
CA ALA A 86 -12.95 -24.78 14.44
C ALA A 86 -12.52 -26.04 13.68
N SER A 87 -13.37 -27.07 13.67
CA SER A 87 -13.09 -28.34 12.98
C SER A 87 -13.00 -28.18 11.45
N ALA A 88 -13.72 -27.21 10.87
CA ALA A 88 -13.56 -26.81 9.48
C ALA A 88 -12.16 -26.21 9.21
N ILE A 89 -11.67 -25.30 10.06
CA ILE A 89 -10.33 -24.70 9.94
C ILE A 89 -9.25 -25.77 10.11
N GLU A 90 -9.32 -26.59 11.16
CA GLU A 90 -8.40 -27.71 11.42
C GLU A 90 -8.35 -28.68 10.23
N GLY A 91 -9.52 -29.05 9.72
CA GLY A 91 -9.65 -29.94 8.57
C GLY A 91 -9.12 -29.35 7.25
N ALA A 92 -9.32 -28.05 7.03
CA ALA A 92 -8.78 -27.35 5.86
C ALA A 92 -7.24 -27.29 5.92
N LEU A 93 -6.66 -27.14 7.11
CA LEU A 93 -5.22 -27.20 7.31
C LEU A 93 -4.68 -28.63 7.15
N ALA A 94 -5.39 -29.64 7.66
CA ALA A 94 -5.01 -31.05 7.52
C ALA A 94 -5.06 -31.57 6.07
N ALA A 95 -6.01 -31.09 5.25
CA ALA A 95 -6.12 -31.47 3.84
C ALA A 95 -5.06 -30.79 2.93
N LYS A 96 -4.39 -29.73 3.42
CA LYS A 96 -3.61 -28.82 2.58
C LYS A 96 -2.41 -29.46 1.91
N ASP A 97 -1.53 -30.12 2.67
CA ASP A 97 -0.26 -30.64 2.14
C ASP A 97 -0.49 -31.66 1.02
N ALA A 98 -1.52 -32.50 1.16
CA ALA A 98 -1.92 -33.47 0.14
C ALA A 98 -2.52 -32.80 -1.11
N TRP A 99 -3.35 -31.76 -0.93
CA TRP A 99 -3.99 -31.05 -2.03
C TRP A 99 -3.02 -30.16 -2.82
N GLU A 100 -2.12 -29.44 -2.14
CA GLU A 100 -1.07 -28.65 -2.79
C GLU A 100 -0.05 -29.53 -3.52
N SER A 101 0.27 -30.71 -2.96
CA SER A 101 1.14 -31.70 -3.59
C SER A 101 0.52 -32.49 -4.75
N MET A 102 -0.79 -32.37 -4.99
CA MET A 102 -1.44 -33.01 -6.14
C MET A 102 -0.89 -32.40 -7.45
N PRO A 103 -0.58 -33.20 -8.49
CA PRO A 103 -0.11 -32.63 -9.76
C PRO A 103 -1.17 -31.72 -10.39
N TRP A 104 -0.71 -30.69 -11.10
CA TRP A 104 -1.59 -29.67 -11.67
C TRP A 104 -2.66 -30.26 -12.61
N GLY A 105 -2.29 -31.21 -13.48
CA GLY A 105 -3.22 -31.85 -14.40
C GLY A 105 -4.37 -32.59 -13.69
N ASP A 106 -4.09 -33.28 -12.59
CA ASP A 106 -5.10 -33.99 -11.80
C ASP A 106 -6.04 -33.01 -11.07
N ARG A 107 -5.51 -31.90 -10.53
CA ARG A 107 -6.36 -30.81 -10.00
C ARG A 107 -7.24 -30.23 -11.10
N ALA A 108 -6.68 -29.88 -12.26
CA ALA A 108 -7.41 -29.30 -13.38
C ALA A 108 -8.56 -30.22 -13.86
N ALA A 109 -8.31 -31.53 -13.96
CA ALA A 109 -9.30 -32.52 -14.37
C ALA A 109 -10.55 -32.54 -13.46
N ILE A 110 -10.40 -32.29 -12.15
CA ILE A 110 -11.53 -32.19 -11.22
C ILE A 110 -12.42 -30.99 -11.57
N PHE A 111 -11.86 -29.82 -11.85
CA PHE A 111 -12.67 -28.63 -12.17
C PHE A 111 -13.28 -28.70 -13.58
N LEU A 112 -12.60 -29.31 -14.56
CA LEU A 112 -13.20 -29.62 -15.86
C LEU A 112 -14.38 -30.59 -15.72
N LYS A 113 -14.24 -31.66 -14.92
CA LYS A 113 -15.35 -32.58 -14.61
C LYS A 113 -16.49 -31.88 -13.88
N ALA A 114 -16.20 -30.93 -12.98
CA ALA A 114 -17.23 -30.11 -12.34
C ALA A 114 -18.02 -29.27 -13.36
N ALA A 115 -17.35 -28.69 -14.37
CA ALA A 115 -18.03 -27.96 -15.45
C ALA A 115 -18.98 -28.87 -16.25
N GLU A 116 -18.56 -30.09 -16.61
CA GLU A 116 -19.42 -31.04 -17.32
C GLU A 116 -20.61 -31.52 -16.46
N LEU A 117 -20.42 -31.67 -15.15
CA LEU A 117 -21.50 -31.95 -14.21
C LEU A 117 -22.51 -30.80 -14.13
N VAL A 118 -22.06 -29.54 -14.14
CA VAL A 118 -22.94 -28.34 -14.22
C VAL A 118 -23.66 -28.29 -15.56
N SER A 119 -22.95 -28.39 -16.69
CA SER A 119 -23.51 -28.22 -18.03
C SER A 119 -24.51 -29.32 -18.41
N GLY A 120 -24.26 -30.54 -17.95
CA GLY A 120 -25.09 -31.73 -18.17
C GLY A 120 -25.95 -32.10 -16.96
N LYS A 121 -25.48 -33.05 -16.15
CA LYS A 121 -26.26 -33.79 -15.13
C LYS A 121 -27.02 -32.89 -14.16
N TYR A 122 -26.45 -31.77 -13.72
CA TYR A 122 -27.01 -30.92 -12.69
C TYR A 122 -27.70 -29.66 -13.21
N ARG A 123 -27.59 -29.32 -14.50
CA ARG A 123 -27.99 -28.00 -15.06
C ARG A 123 -29.36 -27.55 -14.58
N TYR A 124 -30.41 -28.34 -14.88
CA TYR A 124 -31.78 -27.98 -14.55
C TYR A 124 -32.07 -28.01 -13.04
N LYS A 125 -31.35 -28.82 -12.24
CA LYS A 125 -31.50 -28.82 -10.77
C LYS A 125 -30.82 -27.60 -10.12
N LEU A 126 -29.66 -27.17 -10.62
CA LEU A 126 -29.02 -25.91 -10.23
C LEU A 126 -29.86 -24.70 -10.62
N MET A 127 -30.39 -24.68 -11.84
CA MET A 127 -31.31 -23.64 -12.30
C MET A 127 -32.56 -23.59 -11.43
N ALA A 128 -33.27 -24.70 -11.22
CA ALA A 128 -34.47 -24.76 -10.39
C ALA A 128 -34.22 -24.26 -8.95
N ALA A 129 -33.11 -24.68 -8.33
CA ALA A 129 -32.69 -24.19 -7.01
C ALA A 129 -32.45 -22.67 -7.01
N THR A 130 -31.84 -22.15 -8.07
CA THR A 130 -31.54 -20.73 -8.23
C THR A 130 -32.81 -19.90 -8.51
N MET A 131 -33.75 -20.42 -9.29
CA MET A 131 -35.02 -19.77 -9.58
C MET A 131 -35.90 -19.69 -8.33
N LEU A 132 -36.17 -20.84 -7.68
CA LEU A 132 -37.03 -20.92 -6.50
C LEU A 132 -36.41 -20.24 -5.26
N GLY A 133 -35.09 -20.35 -5.09
CA GLY A 133 -34.37 -19.88 -3.91
C GLY A 133 -33.88 -18.45 -3.96
N GLN A 134 -33.56 -17.92 -5.16
CA GLN A 134 -33.00 -16.57 -5.33
C GLN A 134 -33.92 -15.63 -6.14
N GLY A 135 -35.04 -16.13 -6.69
CA GLY A 135 -36.05 -15.33 -7.39
C GLY A 135 -35.81 -15.12 -8.90
N LYS A 136 -34.82 -15.81 -9.49
CA LYS A 136 -34.46 -15.66 -10.91
C LYS A 136 -35.51 -16.29 -11.84
N ASN A 137 -35.77 -15.67 -12.99
CA ASN A 137 -36.45 -16.35 -14.09
C ASN A 137 -35.47 -17.25 -14.88
N ALA A 138 -35.99 -18.07 -15.80
CA ALA A 138 -35.22 -19.10 -16.51
C ALA A 138 -33.94 -18.55 -17.17
N TRP A 139 -34.02 -17.42 -17.89
CA TRP A 139 -32.85 -16.80 -18.54
C TRP A 139 -31.82 -16.31 -17.53
N GLN A 140 -32.25 -15.64 -16.46
CA GLN A 140 -31.33 -15.14 -15.43
C GLN A 140 -30.68 -16.27 -14.61
N ALA A 141 -31.33 -17.44 -14.52
CA ALA A 141 -30.75 -18.65 -13.91
C ALA A 141 -29.81 -19.40 -14.86
N GLU A 142 -30.09 -19.43 -16.17
CA GLU A 142 -29.24 -20.07 -17.19
C GLU A 142 -27.88 -19.36 -17.30
N ILE A 143 -27.89 -18.04 -17.47
CA ILE A 143 -26.65 -17.27 -17.66
C ILE A 143 -25.73 -17.31 -16.43
N ASP A 144 -26.29 -17.57 -15.24
CA ASP A 144 -25.60 -17.68 -13.95
C ASP A 144 -25.25 -19.13 -13.60
N ALA A 145 -26.25 -19.89 -13.14
CA ALA A 145 -26.06 -21.18 -12.48
C ALA A 145 -25.66 -22.31 -13.43
N ALA A 146 -25.73 -22.09 -14.75
CA ALA A 146 -25.21 -22.99 -15.76
C ALA A 146 -24.03 -22.37 -16.51
N ALA A 147 -24.24 -21.30 -17.27
CA ALA A 147 -23.21 -20.78 -18.19
C ALA A 147 -22.01 -20.13 -17.47
N GLU A 148 -22.23 -19.08 -16.68
CA GLU A 148 -21.14 -18.39 -15.96
C GLU A 148 -20.43 -19.33 -14.96
N LEU A 149 -21.16 -20.23 -14.30
CA LEU A 149 -20.55 -21.25 -13.43
C LEU A 149 -19.65 -22.23 -14.21
N SER A 150 -20.12 -22.81 -15.31
CA SER A 150 -19.29 -23.70 -16.14
C SER A 150 -18.09 -22.98 -16.73
N ASP A 151 -18.25 -21.72 -17.14
CA ASP A 151 -17.17 -20.92 -17.73
C ASP A 151 -16.11 -20.52 -16.70
N PHE A 152 -16.49 -20.15 -15.46
CA PHE A 152 -15.50 -19.93 -14.39
C PHE A 152 -14.64 -21.18 -14.14
N LEU A 153 -15.23 -22.38 -14.24
CA LEU A 153 -14.53 -23.65 -14.05
C LEU A 153 -13.61 -23.99 -15.24
N ARG A 154 -14.11 -23.87 -16.48
CA ARG A 154 -13.32 -24.14 -17.70
C ARG A 154 -12.23 -23.08 -17.93
N PHE A 155 -12.59 -21.80 -18.05
CA PHE A 155 -11.60 -20.74 -18.25
C PHE A 155 -10.67 -20.58 -17.03
N GLY A 156 -11.12 -20.88 -15.81
CA GLY A 156 -10.23 -20.93 -14.64
C GLY A 156 -9.09 -21.93 -14.82
N VAL A 157 -9.38 -23.13 -15.33
CA VAL A 157 -8.35 -24.12 -15.70
C VAL A 157 -7.43 -23.59 -16.80
N LYS A 158 -7.97 -22.90 -17.83
CA LYS A 158 -7.14 -22.31 -18.89
C LYS A 158 -6.18 -21.25 -18.36
N TYR A 159 -6.67 -20.31 -17.56
CA TYR A 159 -5.85 -19.23 -17.02
C TYR A 159 -4.76 -19.69 -16.05
N VAL A 160 -4.96 -20.82 -15.38
CA VAL A 160 -3.91 -21.40 -14.51
C VAL A 160 -2.88 -22.19 -15.32
N GLU A 161 -3.24 -22.82 -16.44
CA GLU A 161 -2.27 -23.32 -17.42
C GLU A 161 -1.38 -22.18 -17.94
N GLU A 162 -1.99 -21.08 -18.36
CA GLU A 162 -1.28 -19.88 -18.84
C GLU A 162 -0.38 -19.27 -17.75
N LEU A 163 -0.88 -19.15 -16.51
CA LEU A 163 -0.10 -18.66 -15.36
C LEU A 163 1.13 -19.52 -15.08
N TYR A 164 0.99 -20.85 -15.06
CA TYR A 164 2.12 -21.74 -14.76
C TYR A 164 3.14 -21.84 -15.91
N ALA A 165 2.72 -21.54 -17.14
CA ALA A 165 3.62 -21.40 -18.29
C ALA A 165 4.51 -20.14 -18.24
N VAL A 166 4.20 -19.15 -17.39
CA VAL A 166 5.06 -17.96 -17.21
C VAL A 166 6.34 -18.35 -16.47
N GLN A 167 7.48 -18.30 -17.18
CA GLN A 167 8.80 -18.68 -16.67
C GLN A 167 9.87 -17.64 -17.05
N PRO A 168 11.04 -17.60 -16.36
CA PRO A 168 12.10 -16.64 -16.65
C PRO A 168 12.61 -16.75 -18.10
N PRO A 169 12.52 -15.70 -18.94
CA PRO A 169 12.83 -15.79 -20.37
C PRO A 169 14.34 -15.78 -20.69
N ARG A 170 15.20 -15.64 -19.68
CA ARG A 170 16.66 -15.63 -19.81
C ARG A 170 17.32 -16.28 -18.59
N ASN A 171 18.48 -16.89 -18.83
CA ASN A 171 19.33 -17.50 -17.81
C ASN A 171 20.77 -17.01 -17.96
N THR A 172 21.51 -16.87 -16.86
CA THR A 172 22.97 -16.68 -16.92
C THR A 172 23.60 -18.00 -17.36
N ALA A 173 24.62 -17.95 -18.21
CA ALA A 173 25.38 -19.14 -18.61
C ALA A 173 25.84 -19.95 -17.38
N GLY A 174 25.74 -21.28 -17.44
CA GLY A 174 26.01 -22.17 -16.31
C GLY A 174 24.93 -22.24 -15.23
N SER A 175 23.76 -21.60 -15.42
CA SER A 175 22.68 -21.61 -14.42
C SER A 175 21.28 -21.76 -15.04
N TRP A 176 20.31 -22.19 -14.24
CA TRP A 176 18.90 -22.30 -14.61
C TRP A 176 17.99 -21.68 -13.55
N ASN A 177 17.11 -20.78 -13.98
CA ASN A 177 16.11 -20.11 -13.16
C ASN A 177 14.73 -20.65 -13.52
N ARG A 178 13.94 -20.95 -12.49
CA ARG A 178 12.56 -21.47 -12.57
C ARG A 178 11.65 -20.68 -11.64
N ILE A 179 10.37 -20.54 -11.97
CA ILE A 179 9.34 -19.99 -11.09
C ILE A 179 8.35 -21.11 -10.73
N GLU A 180 8.09 -21.25 -9.43
CA GLU A 180 7.15 -22.19 -8.85
C GLU A 180 5.98 -21.43 -8.21
N TYR A 181 4.77 -21.66 -8.70
CA TYR A 181 3.53 -21.05 -8.21
C TYR A 181 2.89 -21.90 -7.11
N ARG A 182 3.45 -21.83 -5.90
CA ARG A 182 2.88 -22.43 -4.68
C ARG A 182 1.52 -21.82 -4.34
N ALA A 183 0.71 -22.50 -3.54
CA ALA A 183 -0.47 -21.90 -2.92
C ALA A 183 -0.09 -20.87 -1.84
N LEU A 184 -1.07 -20.29 -1.14
CA LEU A 184 -0.81 -19.51 0.07
C LEU A 184 -0.57 -20.47 1.26
N GLU A 185 0.28 -20.12 2.22
CA GLU A 185 0.39 -20.88 3.48
C GLU A 185 -0.83 -20.56 4.35
N GLY A 186 -1.49 -21.59 4.89
CA GLY A 186 -2.76 -21.44 5.60
C GLY A 186 -3.97 -21.73 4.71
N PHE A 187 -5.13 -21.15 5.05
CA PHE A 187 -6.41 -21.40 4.37
C PHE A 187 -7.12 -20.10 3.94
N VAL A 188 -8.00 -20.20 2.95
CA VAL A 188 -8.79 -19.07 2.40
C VAL A 188 -10.19 -19.06 2.99
N PHE A 189 -10.74 -17.87 3.27
CA PHE A 189 -12.14 -17.67 3.64
C PHE A 189 -12.92 -17.20 2.42
N ALA A 190 -13.83 -18.03 1.91
CA ALA A 190 -14.75 -17.66 0.84
C ALA A 190 -16.10 -17.21 1.43
N VAL A 191 -16.56 -16.00 1.06
CA VAL A 191 -17.84 -15.44 1.52
C VAL A 191 -18.67 -15.04 0.31
N SER A 192 -19.66 -15.86 -0.04
CA SER A 192 -20.45 -15.67 -1.27
C SER A 192 -21.78 -14.93 -1.04
N PRO A 193 -22.24 -14.16 -2.05
CA PRO A 193 -23.49 -13.39 -1.98
C PRO A 193 -24.70 -14.28 -2.34
N PHE A 194 -25.90 -13.69 -2.39
CA PHE A 194 -27.11 -14.39 -2.85
C PHE A 194 -27.34 -14.32 -4.36
N ASN A 195 -26.75 -13.34 -5.05
CA ASN A 195 -27.25 -12.88 -6.34
C ASN A 195 -26.74 -13.68 -7.55
N PHE A 196 -25.67 -14.46 -7.39
CA PHE A 196 -25.14 -15.36 -8.42
C PHE A 196 -24.65 -16.66 -7.79
N THR A 197 -25.18 -17.77 -8.28
CA THR A 197 -24.74 -19.14 -7.95
C THR A 197 -23.34 -19.43 -8.56
N ALA A 198 -23.01 -18.81 -9.69
CA ALA A 198 -21.68 -18.82 -10.31
C ALA A 198 -20.60 -18.21 -9.41
N ILE A 199 -20.84 -17.01 -8.87
CA ILE A 199 -19.98 -16.37 -7.87
C ILE A 199 -19.90 -17.26 -6.61
N GLY A 200 -21.02 -17.90 -6.24
CA GLY A 200 -21.08 -18.96 -5.24
C GLY A 200 -20.02 -20.05 -5.41
N GLY A 201 -19.91 -20.64 -6.61
CA GLY A 201 -18.89 -21.66 -6.92
C GLY A 201 -17.48 -21.11 -7.17
N ASN A 202 -17.35 -19.93 -7.78
CA ASN A 202 -16.05 -19.35 -8.14
C ASN A 202 -15.24 -18.87 -6.92
N LEU A 203 -15.89 -18.27 -5.91
CA LEU A 203 -15.19 -17.78 -4.72
C LEU A 203 -14.41 -18.86 -3.94
N PRO A 204 -14.94 -20.08 -3.71
CA PRO A 204 -14.15 -21.20 -3.20
C PRO A 204 -13.37 -21.94 -4.30
N GLY A 205 -13.90 -22.02 -5.52
CA GLY A 205 -13.30 -22.80 -6.61
C GLY A 205 -11.96 -22.24 -7.08
N ALA A 206 -11.86 -20.92 -7.31
CA ALA A 206 -10.64 -20.30 -7.82
C ALA A 206 -9.40 -20.46 -6.91
N PRO A 207 -9.46 -20.20 -5.59
CA PRO A 207 -8.34 -20.49 -4.70
C PRO A 207 -8.06 -21.99 -4.57
N ALA A 208 -9.08 -22.85 -4.59
CA ALA A 208 -8.90 -24.29 -4.51
C ALA A 208 -8.16 -24.86 -5.73
N LEU A 209 -8.47 -24.39 -6.94
CA LEU A 209 -7.82 -24.81 -8.19
C LEU A 209 -6.28 -24.68 -8.14
N VAL A 210 -5.79 -23.57 -7.58
CA VAL A 210 -4.35 -23.30 -7.39
C VAL A 210 -3.76 -23.87 -6.09
N GLY A 211 -4.42 -24.87 -5.49
CA GLY A 211 -3.86 -25.67 -4.39
C GLY A 211 -4.11 -25.13 -2.97
N ASN A 212 -4.96 -24.12 -2.78
CA ASN A 212 -5.38 -23.69 -1.43
C ASN A 212 -6.50 -24.59 -0.90
N THR A 213 -6.70 -24.56 0.41
CA THR A 213 -7.91 -25.09 1.06
C THR A 213 -8.78 -23.95 1.58
N VAL A 214 -10.09 -24.18 1.69
CA VAL A 214 -11.09 -23.12 1.79
C VAL A 214 -12.12 -23.42 2.86
N VAL A 215 -12.39 -22.44 3.71
CA VAL A 215 -13.61 -22.38 4.55
C VAL A 215 -14.62 -21.49 3.83
N TRP A 216 -15.74 -22.06 3.40
CA TRP A 216 -16.76 -21.37 2.59
C TRP A 216 -18.03 -21.11 3.38
N LYS A 217 -18.34 -19.83 3.59
CA LYS A 217 -19.62 -19.37 4.13
C LYS A 217 -20.53 -18.89 2.97
N PRO A 218 -21.61 -19.61 2.64
CA PRO A 218 -22.60 -19.17 1.64
C PRO A 218 -23.57 -18.12 2.21
N SER A 219 -24.17 -17.31 1.34
CA SER A 219 -25.27 -16.42 1.72
C SER A 219 -26.53 -17.22 2.11
N PRO A 220 -27.23 -16.85 3.20
CA PRO A 220 -28.55 -17.40 3.57
C PRO A 220 -29.60 -17.41 2.45
N GLY A 221 -29.52 -16.46 1.51
CA GLY A 221 -30.44 -16.36 0.36
C GLY A 221 -30.09 -17.28 -0.81
N ALA A 222 -29.00 -18.05 -0.72
CA ALA A 222 -28.55 -18.98 -1.76
C ALA A 222 -27.97 -20.27 -1.15
N THR A 223 -28.38 -20.67 0.06
CA THR A 223 -27.80 -21.82 0.76
C THR A 223 -27.96 -23.12 -0.02
N TYR A 224 -29.15 -23.42 -0.57
CA TYR A 224 -29.41 -24.69 -1.26
C TYR A 224 -28.71 -24.79 -2.63
N SER A 225 -28.70 -23.73 -3.44
CA SER A 225 -27.98 -23.70 -4.72
C SER A 225 -26.47 -23.81 -4.51
N ASN A 226 -25.92 -23.08 -3.53
CA ASN A 226 -24.51 -23.22 -3.14
C ASN A 226 -24.19 -24.63 -2.59
N TYR A 227 -25.12 -25.27 -1.87
CA TYR A 227 -24.95 -26.65 -1.41
C TYR A 227 -24.92 -27.65 -2.58
N LEU A 228 -25.76 -27.47 -3.61
CA LEU A 228 -25.69 -28.26 -4.83
C LEU A 228 -24.33 -28.09 -5.54
N VAL A 229 -23.78 -26.87 -5.59
CA VAL A 229 -22.42 -26.61 -6.12
C VAL A 229 -21.35 -27.32 -5.28
N TYR A 230 -21.44 -27.32 -3.95
CA TYR A 230 -20.56 -28.13 -3.10
C TYR A 230 -20.68 -29.64 -3.45
N LYS A 231 -21.89 -30.17 -3.61
CA LYS A 231 -22.10 -31.58 -3.97
C LYS A 231 -21.57 -31.93 -5.36
N ILE A 232 -21.53 -30.98 -6.29
CA ILE A 232 -20.89 -31.13 -7.61
C ILE A 232 -19.37 -31.16 -7.48
N PHE A 233 -18.76 -30.30 -6.65
CA PHE A 233 -17.32 -30.37 -6.35
C PHE A 233 -16.93 -31.70 -5.69
N GLU A 234 -17.74 -32.20 -4.77
CA GLU A 234 -17.56 -33.50 -4.13
C GLU A 234 -17.65 -34.67 -5.14
N GLU A 235 -18.68 -34.69 -6.00
CA GLU A 235 -18.80 -35.72 -7.05
C GLU A 235 -17.73 -35.59 -8.14
N ALA A 236 -17.28 -34.36 -8.45
CA ALA A 236 -16.16 -34.12 -9.36
C ALA A 236 -14.86 -34.74 -8.82
N GLY A 237 -14.64 -34.68 -7.51
CA GLY A 237 -13.51 -35.34 -6.84
C GLY A 237 -12.66 -34.42 -5.97
N ILE A 238 -13.16 -33.25 -5.56
CA ILE A 238 -12.47 -32.39 -4.58
C ILE A 238 -12.30 -33.18 -3.28
N PRO A 239 -11.06 -33.37 -2.77
CA PRO A 239 -10.84 -34.20 -1.59
C PRO A 239 -11.52 -33.66 -0.32
N PRO A 240 -11.97 -34.55 0.60
CA PRO A 240 -12.52 -34.16 1.89
C PRO A 240 -11.62 -33.16 2.64
N GLY A 241 -12.20 -32.03 3.04
CA GLY A 241 -11.50 -30.96 3.78
C GLY A 241 -10.94 -29.84 2.91
N VAL A 242 -10.81 -30.01 1.59
CA VAL A 242 -10.29 -28.97 0.68
C VAL A 242 -11.25 -27.79 0.55
N ILE A 243 -12.56 -28.04 0.53
CA ILE A 243 -13.61 -27.03 0.67
C ILE A 243 -14.52 -27.46 1.82
N GLN A 244 -14.65 -26.60 2.84
CA GLN A 244 -15.52 -26.81 3.99
C GLN A 244 -16.77 -25.94 3.82
N PHE A 245 -17.97 -26.52 3.87
CA PHE A 245 -19.23 -25.81 3.66
C PHE A 245 -19.86 -25.44 5.01
N VAL A 246 -19.75 -24.16 5.40
CA VAL A 246 -20.19 -23.64 6.71
C VAL A 246 -21.23 -22.51 6.59
N PRO A 247 -22.48 -22.81 6.18
CA PRO A 247 -23.61 -21.91 6.40
C PRO A 247 -23.77 -21.60 7.89
N GLY A 248 -24.19 -20.39 8.25
CA GLY A 248 -24.28 -19.95 9.65
C GLY A 248 -24.32 -18.43 9.79
N GLU A 249 -24.21 -17.92 11.02
CA GLU A 249 -24.31 -16.50 11.32
C GLU A 249 -23.08 -15.73 10.75
N PRO A 250 -23.27 -14.70 9.89
CA PRO A 250 -22.18 -13.95 9.26
C PRO A 250 -21.06 -13.44 10.19
N ALA A 251 -21.39 -12.81 11.31
CA ALA A 251 -20.40 -12.16 12.17
C ALA A 251 -19.57 -13.18 12.97
N ALA A 252 -20.20 -14.19 13.56
CA ALA A 252 -19.55 -15.24 14.34
C ALA A 252 -18.58 -16.07 13.49
N VAL A 253 -19.04 -16.58 12.34
CA VAL A 253 -18.19 -17.38 11.43
C VAL A 253 -17.01 -16.53 10.93
N ALA A 254 -17.25 -15.28 10.52
CA ALA A 254 -16.19 -14.41 10.03
C ALA A 254 -15.18 -14.03 11.13
N ALA A 255 -15.64 -13.69 12.34
CA ALA A 255 -14.77 -13.30 13.44
C ALA A 255 -13.85 -14.46 13.88
N GLN A 256 -14.37 -15.69 13.93
CA GLN A 256 -13.57 -16.86 14.27
C GLN A 256 -12.55 -17.22 13.18
N VAL A 257 -12.96 -17.17 11.90
CA VAL A 257 -12.06 -17.44 10.77
C VAL A 257 -10.95 -16.39 10.68
N ILE A 258 -11.29 -15.10 10.73
CA ILE A 258 -10.35 -13.98 10.69
C ILE A 258 -9.50 -13.90 11.97
N GLY A 259 -9.95 -14.49 13.08
CA GLY A 259 -9.16 -14.63 14.31
C GLY A 259 -8.06 -15.71 14.25
N HIS A 260 -8.00 -16.55 13.22
CA HIS A 260 -7.07 -17.70 13.20
C HIS A 260 -5.67 -17.33 12.64
N PRO A 261 -4.55 -17.71 13.30
CA PRO A 261 -3.19 -17.38 12.85
C PRO A 261 -2.80 -17.86 11.44
N SER A 262 -3.47 -18.91 10.94
CA SER A 262 -3.25 -19.47 9.59
C SER A 262 -4.30 -19.03 8.56
N PHE A 263 -5.04 -17.94 8.83
CA PHE A 263 -5.89 -17.29 7.84
C PHE A 263 -5.03 -16.60 6.77
N ALA A 264 -5.19 -16.98 5.50
CA ALA A 264 -4.27 -16.63 4.41
C ALA A 264 -4.86 -15.67 3.37
N ALA A 265 -6.18 -15.71 3.15
CA ALA A 265 -6.86 -14.74 2.29
C ALA A 265 -8.37 -14.66 2.57
N LEU A 266 -8.95 -13.49 2.33
CA LEU A 266 -10.39 -13.30 2.15
C LEU A 266 -10.70 -13.27 0.65
N HIS A 267 -11.66 -14.08 0.21
CA HIS A 267 -12.27 -13.99 -1.12
C HIS A 267 -13.77 -13.69 -0.95
N PHE A 268 -14.17 -12.47 -1.27
CA PHE A 268 -15.47 -11.92 -0.86
C PHE A 268 -16.28 -11.40 -2.05
N THR A 269 -17.60 -11.57 -2.02
CA THR A 269 -18.50 -10.68 -2.75
C THR A 269 -19.74 -10.36 -1.91
N GLY A 270 -20.08 -9.07 -1.82
CA GLY A 270 -21.13 -8.57 -0.93
C GLY A 270 -21.07 -7.05 -0.75
N SER A 271 -21.74 -6.51 0.27
CA SER A 271 -21.84 -5.05 0.42
C SER A 271 -20.51 -4.39 0.82
N THR A 272 -20.27 -3.18 0.29
CA THR A 272 -19.09 -2.37 0.59
C THR A 272 -18.92 -2.06 2.09
N PHE A 273 -20.03 -2.00 2.85
CA PHE A 273 -19.98 -1.84 4.31
C PHE A 273 -19.35 -3.07 4.99
N VAL A 274 -19.81 -4.28 4.65
CA VAL A 274 -19.28 -5.52 5.23
C VAL A 274 -17.82 -5.71 4.81
N PHE A 275 -17.48 -5.49 3.55
CA PHE A 275 -16.09 -5.58 3.08
C PHE A 275 -15.15 -4.63 3.83
N LYS A 276 -15.55 -3.35 4.01
CA LYS A 276 -14.79 -2.37 4.80
C LYS A 276 -14.72 -2.72 6.29
N LYS A 277 -15.67 -3.49 6.85
CA LYS A 277 -15.55 -4.04 8.21
C LYS A 277 -14.53 -5.17 8.24
N LEU A 278 -14.68 -6.20 7.40
CA LEU A 278 -13.76 -7.35 7.36
C LEU A 278 -12.31 -6.92 7.11
N TRP A 279 -12.08 -5.93 6.24
CA TRP A 279 -10.75 -5.35 6.02
C TRP A 279 -10.16 -4.74 7.30
N LYS A 280 -10.97 -4.02 8.10
CA LYS A 280 -10.54 -3.47 9.39
C LYS A 280 -10.33 -4.55 10.45
N ASP A 281 -11.16 -5.59 10.46
CA ASP A 281 -11.01 -6.73 11.37
C ASP A 281 -9.67 -7.47 11.09
N ILE A 282 -9.34 -7.69 9.81
CA ILE A 282 -8.04 -8.25 9.38
C ILE A 282 -6.88 -7.31 9.74
N ALA A 283 -7.03 -6.00 9.48
CA ALA A 283 -6.00 -5.01 9.79
C ALA A 283 -5.71 -4.91 11.31
N GLY A 284 -6.73 -5.05 12.16
CA GLY A 284 -6.58 -5.08 13.61
C GLY A 284 -5.93 -6.36 14.17
N ASN A 285 -5.89 -7.43 13.38
CA ASN A 285 -5.35 -8.73 13.75
C ASN A 285 -3.96 -9.02 13.15
N LEU A 286 -3.30 -8.04 12.52
CA LEU A 286 -2.08 -8.28 11.72
C LEU A 286 -0.95 -9.02 12.45
N ASP A 287 -0.73 -8.73 13.73
CA ASP A 287 0.32 -9.37 14.55
C ASP A 287 0.05 -10.85 14.88
N ASN A 288 -1.17 -11.34 14.61
CA ASN A 288 -1.59 -12.73 14.86
C ASN A 288 -1.29 -13.67 13.68
N TYR A 289 -1.09 -13.14 12.46
CA TYR A 289 -0.98 -13.97 11.26
C TYR A 289 0.45 -14.42 10.96
N LYS A 290 0.60 -15.65 10.48
CA LYS A 290 1.87 -16.19 9.96
C LYS A 290 2.44 -15.39 8.78
N GLY A 291 1.56 -14.79 7.98
CA GLY A 291 1.89 -13.97 6.83
C GLY A 291 0.70 -13.08 6.46
N TYR A 292 0.96 -11.98 5.76
CA TYR A 292 -0.05 -10.96 5.43
C TYR A 292 -1.24 -11.55 4.65
N PRO A 293 -2.46 -11.57 5.21
CA PRO A 293 -3.60 -12.15 4.51
C PRO A 293 -3.98 -11.33 3.29
N ARG A 294 -4.20 -12.00 2.16
CA ARG A 294 -4.57 -11.32 0.92
C ARG A 294 -6.06 -11.02 0.90
N ILE A 295 -6.43 -9.78 0.64
CA ILE A 295 -7.83 -9.38 0.53
C ILE A 295 -8.16 -9.24 -0.96
N VAL A 296 -9.15 -10.04 -1.39
CA VAL A 296 -9.74 -10.04 -2.74
C VAL A 296 -11.24 -9.86 -2.55
N GLY A 297 -11.82 -8.82 -3.14
CA GLY A 297 -13.26 -8.65 -3.05
C GLY A 297 -13.84 -7.66 -4.04
N GLU A 298 -14.90 -8.12 -4.72
CA GLU A 298 -15.80 -7.28 -5.48
C GLU A 298 -17.00 -6.92 -4.60
N THR A 299 -17.54 -5.71 -4.73
CA THR A 299 -18.61 -5.20 -3.88
C THR A 299 -19.72 -4.54 -4.69
N GLY A 300 -20.27 -3.43 -4.18
CA GLY A 300 -21.45 -2.78 -4.75
C GLY A 300 -21.15 -1.89 -5.96
N GLY A 301 -22.21 -1.47 -6.64
CA GLY A 301 -22.15 -0.59 -7.80
C GLY A 301 -23.25 0.46 -7.83
N LYS A 302 -22.94 1.61 -8.46
CA LYS A 302 -23.92 2.66 -8.78
C LYS A 302 -23.84 3.01 -10.26
N ASN A 303 -24.13 2.00 -11.06
CA ASN A 303 -23.81 1.93 -12.48
C ASN A 303 -24.71 2.85 -13.30
N PHE A 304 -24.17 3.35 -14.40
CA PHE A 304 -24.76 4.42 -15.20
C PHE A 304 -24.92 4.03 -16.67
N HIS A 305 -25.96 4.58 -17.30
CA HIS A 305 -26.04 4.78 -18.74
C HIS A 305 -25.93 6.28 -18.97
N VAL A 306 -25.01 6.71 -19.84
CA VAL A 306 -24.92 8.09 -20.31
C VAL A 306 -25.17 8.11 -21.82
N VAL A 307 -26.14 8.91 -22.24
CA VAL A 307 -26.63 8.99 -23.62
C VAL A 307 -26.17 10.32 -24.22
N HIS A 308 -25.63 10.28 -25.43
CA HIS A 308 -25.29 11.46 -26.25
C HIS A 308 -26.44 11.75 -27.25
N PRO A 309 -26.68 12.99 -27.71
CA PRO A 309 -27.73 13.30 -28.69
C PRO A 309 -27.66 12.49 -29.99
N SER A 310 -26.48 11.94 -30.34
CA SER A 310 -26.29 11.04 -31.49
C SER A 310 -26.78 9.58 -31.28
N ALA A 311 -27.37 9.24 -30.14
CA ALA A 311 -27.69 7.85 -29.79
C ALA A 311 -28.89 7.30 -30.57
N GLU A 312 -28.87 5.99 -30.86
CA GLU A 312 -30.04 5.28 -31.37
C GLU A 312 -31.00 5.01 -30.20
N ILE A 313 -32.15 5.69 -30.20
CA ILE A 313 -33.11 5.73 -29.10
C ILE A 313 -33.62 4.32 -28.74
N LYS A 314 -34.00 3.48 -29.71
CA LYS A 314 -34.66 2.21 -29.45
C LYS A 314 -33.74 1.22 -28.75
N ASN A 315 -32.51 1.06 -29.24
CA ASN A 315 -31.48 0.27 -28.58
C ASN A 315 -31.16 0.84 -27.19
N ALA A 316 -30.97 2.16 -27.07
CA ALA A 316 -30.67 2.78 -25.78
C ALA A 316 -31.80 2.58 -24.74
N VAL A 317 -33.07 2.60 -25.15
CA VAL A 317 -34.22 2.26 -24.30
C VAL A 317 -34.22 0.77 -23.93
N LEU A 318 -34.19 -0.14 -24.90
CA LEU A 318 -34.28 -1.59 -24.64
C LEU A 318 -33.12 -2.10 -23.76
N GLN A 319 -31.92 -1.56 -23.96
CA GLN A 319 -30.76 -1.84 -23.13
C GLN A 319 -30.87 -1.20 -21.73
N THR A 320 -31.51 -0.03 -21.60
CA THR A 320 -31.83 0.58 -20.30
C THR A 320 -32.83 -0.27 -19.51
N VAL A 321 -33.90 -0.75 -20.16
CA VAL A 321 -34.90 -1.65 -19.54
C VAL A 321 -34.24 -2.94 -19.03
N ARG A 322 -33.43 -3.60 -19.87
CA ARG A 322 -32.67 -4.80 -19.45
C ARG A 322 -31.64 -4.48 -18.36
N GLY A 323 -30.90 -3.39 -18.52
CA GLY A 323 -29.85 -2.99 -17.57
C GLY A 323 -30.37 -2.74 -16.16
N ALA A 324 -31.57 -2.14 -16.02
CA ALA A 324 -32.15 -1.76 -14.74
C ALA A 324 -32.99 -2.87 -14.09
N PHE A 325 -33.75 -3.62 -14.88
CA PHE A 325 -34.81 -4.48 -14.36
C PHE A 325 -34.58 -6.00 -14.51
N GLU A 326 -33.57 -6.44 -15.30
CA GLU A 326 -33.16 -7.84 -15.28
C GLU A 326 -32.76 -8.28 -13.86
N TYR A 327 -33.33 -9.39 -13.39
CA TYR A 327 -33.19 -9.85 -12.01
C TYR A 327 -33.48 -8.75 -10.96
N GLN A 328 -34.46 -7.90 -11.25
CA GLN A 328 -35.01 -6.91 -10.31
C GLN A 328 -33.96 -5.90 -9.85
N GLY A 329 -32.96 -5.60 -10.69
CA GLY A 329 -31.83 -4.72 -10.33
C GLY A 329 -30.89 -5.33 -9.27
N GLN A 330 -31.01 -6.62 -8.94
CA GLN A 330 -30.21 -7.31 -7.91
C GLN A 330 -28.85 -7.80 -8.46
N LYS A 331 -28.22 -7.02 -9.34
CA LYS A 331 -26.89 -7.27 -9.89
C LYS A 331 -25.97 -6.15 -9.39
N CYS A 332 -24.73 -6.47 -9.01
CA CYS A 332 -23.74 -5.43 -8.67
C CYS A 332 -23.53 -4.44 -9.84
N SER A 333 -23.67 -4.93 -11.08
CA SER A 333 -23.61 -4.15 -12.32
C SER A 333 -24.93 -3.49 -12.76
N ALA A 334 -26.03 -3.62 -12.01
CA ALA A 334 -27.34 -3.16 -12.44
C ALA A 334 -27.38 -1.63 -12.66
N LEU A 335 -28.03 -1.21 -13.73
CA LEU A 335 -28.26 0.20 -14.03
C LEU A 335 -29.16 0.81 -12.97
N SER A 336 -28.76 1.96 -12.40
CA SER A 336 -29.64 2.75 -11.53
C SER A 336 -29.57 4.26 -11.76
N ARG A 337 -28.68 4.73 -12.65
CA ARG A 337 -28.58 6.13 -13.08
C ARG A 337 -28.64 6.23 -14.61
N LEU A 338 -29.65 6.90 -15.16
CA LEU A 338 -29.68 7.30 -16.57
C LEU A 338 -29.40 8.80 -16.67
N TYR A 339 -28.45 9.17 -17.52
CA TYR A 339 -28.16 10.56 -17.89
C TYR A 339 -28.46 10.72 -19.39
N ILE A 340 -29.43 11.58 -19.74
CA ILE A 340 -29.97 11.69 -21.10
C ILE A 340 -30.17 13.16 -21.51
N PRO A 341 -29.88 13.55 -22.77
CA PRO A 341 -30.09 14.93 -23.23
C PRO A 341 -31.58 15.24 -23.38
N SER A 342 -31.95 16.50 -23.17
CA SER A 342 -33.29 17.05 -23.40
C SER A 342 -33.79 16.72 -24.81
N SER A 343 -32.94 16.86 -25.85
CA SER A 343 -33.32 16.57 -27.24
C SER A 343 -33.76 15.14 -27.54
N LEU A 344 -33.33 14.14 -26.75
CA LEU A 344 -33.77 12.75 -26.93
C LEU A 344 -34.85 12.36 -25.93
N TRP A 345 -34.81 12.92 -24.72
CA TRP A 345 -35.80 12.65 -23.67
C TRP A 345 -37.22 13.01 -24.14
N ASP A 346 -37.38 14.25 -24.64
CA ASP A 346 -38.68 14.77 -25.06
C ASP A 346 -39.08 14.29 -26.48
N ASN A 347 -38.12 13.98 -27.35
CA ASN A 347 -38.38 13.39 -28.68
C ASN A 347 -38.45 11.84 -28.63
N GLY A 348 -39.23 11.31 -27.69
CA GLY A 348 -39.71 9.92 -27.72
C GLY A 348 -38.92 8.88 -26.93
N PHE A 349 -37.74 9.19 -26.37
CA PHE A 349 -37.07 8.22 -25.47
C PHE A 349 -37.91 7.97 -24.22
N LYS A 350 -38.46 9.03 -23.61
CA LYS A 350 -39.32 8.93 -22.41
C LYS A 350 -40.50 7.99 -22.66
N ASP A 351 -41.27 8.26 -23.72
CA ASP A 351 -42.51 7.54 -23.99
C ASP A 351 -42.26 6.08 -24.38
N LEU A 352 -41.21 5.82 -25.18
CA LEU A 352 -40.81 4.45 -25.50
C LEU A 352 -40.37 3.71 -24.23
N LEU A 353 -39.54 4.32 -23.37
CA LEU A 353 -39.12 3.71 -22.10
C LEU A 353 -40.31 3.33 -21.21
N LEU A 354 -41.26 4.25 -21.02
CA LEU A 354 -42.44 4.00 -20.17
C LEU A 354 -43.37 2.94 -20.80
N SER A 355 -43.52 2.93 -22.12
CA SER A 355 -44.33 1.93 -22.84
C SER A 355 -43.74 0.52 -22.75
N GLU A 356 -42.43 0.34 -22.96
CA GLU A 356 -41.74 -0.94 -22.87
C GLU A 356 -41.80 -1.47 -21.42
N ILE A 357 -41.60 -0.61 -20.42
CA ILE A 357 -41.73 -0.97 -19.00
C ILE A 357 -43.17 -1.41 -18.66
N ALA A 358 -44.18 -0.76 -19.23
CA ALA A 358 -45.58 -1.13 -19.01
C ALA A 358 -45.95 -2.54 -19.56
N THR A 359 -45.13 -3.12 -20.43
CA THR A 359 -45.32 -4.53 -20.88
C THR A 359 -44.76 -5.58 -19.91
N LEU A 360 -43.92 -5.18 -18.95
CA LEU A 360 -43.16 -6.10 -18.12
C LEU A 360 -44.04 -6.77 -17.05
N LYS A 361 -44.27 -8.07 -17.22
CA LYS A 361 -44.98 -8.86 -16.21
C LYS A 361 -44.14 -9.07 -14.94
N VAL A 362 -44.79 -8.89 -13.79
CA VAL A 362 -44.28 -9.17 -12.45
C VAL A 362 -44.99 -10.39 -11.86
N GLY A 363 -44.24 -11.39 -11.40
CA GLY A 363 -44.84 -12.62 -10.89
C GLY A 363 -43.82 -13.72 -10.50
N PRO A 364 -44.31 -14.93 -10.16
CA PRO A 364 -43.45 -16.02 -9.72
C PRO A 364 -42.54 -16.53 -10.86
N PRO A 365 -41.28 -16.94 -10.54
CA PRO A 365 -40.28 -17.30 -11.55
C PRO A 365 -40.61 -18.57 -12.36
N GLN A 366 -41.54 -19.41 -11.89
CA GLN A 366 -42.01 -20.61 -12.59
C GLN A 366 -42.88 -20.29 -13.82
N ASP A 367 -43.56 -19.14 -13.83
CA ASP A 367 -44.20 -18.63 -15.05
C ASP A 367 -43.15 -17.86 -15.86
N PHE A 368 -42.63 -18.51 -16.90
CA PHE A 368 -41.56 -17.97 -17.74
C PHE A 368 -42.02 -16.78 -18.61
N THR A 369 -43.28 -16.33 -18.53
CA THR A 369 -43.71 -15.04 -19.10
C THR A 369 -43.40 -13.85 -18.19
N ASN A 370 -42.98 -14.08 -16.93
CA ASN A 370 -42.55 -13.03 -16.01
C ASN A 370 -41.11 -12.59 -16.28
N PHE A 371 -40.94 -11.30 -16.63
CA PHE A 371 -39.63 -10.67 -16.71
C PHE A 371 -39.13 -10.27 -15.31
N ILE A 372 -40.05 -9.93 -14.41
CA ILE A 372 -39.78 -9.45 -13.06
C ILE A 372 -40.24 -10.49 -12.03
N GLY A 373 -39.30 -11.03 -11.28
CA GLY A 373 -39.52 -11.85 -10.09
C GLY A 373 -39.57 -11.02 -8.79
N PRO A 374 -39.47 -11.67 -7.63
CA PRO A 374 -39.36 -11.00 -6.32
C PRO A 374 -37.94 -10.47 -6.04
N VAL A 375 -37.83 -9.53 -5.10
CA VAL A 375 -36.54 -9.23 -4.43
C VAL A 375 -36.25 -10.27 -3.34
N ILE A 376 -34.97 -10.50 -3.03
CA ILE A 376 -34.48 -11.69 -2.29
C ILE A 376 -35.10 -11.93 -0.90
N GLY A 377 -35.64 -10.91 -0.25
CA GLY A 377 -36.18 -11.05 1.10
C GLY A 377 -36.68 -9.73 1.70
N ARG A 378 -37.40 -9.84 2.82
CA ARG A 378 -37.98 -8.71 3.55
C ARG A 378 -37.00 -7.52 3.77
N PRO A 379 -35.72 -7.73 4.19
CA PRO A 379 -34.80 -6.60 4.38
C PRO A 379 -34.41 -5.86 3.08
N ALA A 380 -34.47 -6.54 1.93
CA ALA A 380 -34.31 -5.88 0.64
C ALA A 380 -35.58 -5.11 0.27
N TYR A 381 -36.76 -5.70 0.48
CA TYR A 381 -38.06 -5.07 0.23
C TYR A 381 -38.25 -3.77 1.02
N ASP A 382 -38.03 -3.81 2.34
CA ASP A 382 -38.11 -2.63 3.22
C ASP A 382 -37.13 -1.54 2.78
N LYS A 383 -35.87 -1.92 2.48
CA LYS A 383 -34.84 -1.00 1.99
C LYS A 383 -35.28 -0.30 0.70
N ILE A 384 -35.72 -1.06 -0.30
CA ILE A 384 -36.01 -0.53 -1.64
C ILE A 384 -37.26 0.36 -1.60
N THR A 385 -38.32 -0.04 -0.89
CA THR A 385 -39.53 0.77 -0.72
C THR A 385 -39.26 2.07 0.05
N ASP A 386 -38.38 2.05 1.05
CA ASP A 386 -37.89 3.26 1.72
C ASP A 386 -37.07 4.17 0.80
N TYR A 387 -36.19 3.66 -0.07
CA TYR A 387 -35.49 4.49 -1.07
C TYR A 387 -36.46 5.15 -2.07
N ILE A 388 -37.48 4.42 -2.54
CA ILE A 388 -38.54 4.98 -3.41
C ILE A 388 -39.29 6.09 -2.68
N LYS A 389 -39.67 5.86 -1.42
CA LYS A 389 -40.35 6.87 -0.59
C LYS A 389 -39.47 8.11 -0.39
N ARG A 390 -38.22 7.94 0.06
CA ARG A 390 -37.28 9.07 0.29
C ARG A 390 -36.99 9.87 -0.97
N ALA A 391 -36.96 9.23 -2.15
CA ALA A 391 -36.85 9.95 -3.41
C ALA A 391 -38.08 10.82 -3.69
N LYS A 392 -39.29 10.29 -3.49
CA LYS A 392 -40.54 11.03 -3.64
C LYS A 392 -40.68 12.18 -2.64
N ASP A 393 -40.37 11.92 -1.36
CA ASP A 393 -40.39 12.91 -0.28
C ASP A 393 -39.36 14.04 -0.52
N ALA A 394 -38.27 13.76 -1.25
CA ALA A 394 -37.26 14.73 -1.68
C ALA A 394 -37.60 15.44 -3.03
N GLY A 395 -38.80 15.24 -3.58
CA GLY A 395 -39.26 15.90 -4.81
C GLY A 395 -38.93 15.18 -6.13
N GLY A 396 -38.52 13.91 -6.07
CA GLY A 396 -38.38 13.05 -7.26
C GLY A 396 -39.74 12.61 -7.81
N GLU A 397 -39.92 12.75 -9.12
CA GLU A 397 -41.16 12.41 -9.82
C GLU A 397 -41.16 10.93 -10.23
N VAL A 398 -42.07 10.12 -9.68
CA VAL A 398 -42.22 8.71 -10.07
C VAL A 398 -43.05 8.65 -11.36
N LEU A 399 -42.40 8.32 -12.48
CA LEU A 399 -43.04 8.26 -13.81
C LEU A 399 -43.84 6.95 -14.02
N ILE A 400 -43.35 5.85 -13.44
CA ILE A 400 -44.00 4.53 -13.48
C ILE A 400 -43.51 3.69 -12.28
N GLY A 401 -44.34 2.74 -11.84
CA GLY A 401 -44.05 1.87 -10.69
C GLY A 401 -44.23 2.59 -9.36
N GLY A 402 -43.24 2.48 -8.48
CA GLY A 402 -43.24 3.10 -7.15
C GLY A 402 -44.05 2.35 -6.08
N SER A 403 -44.62 1.19 -6.41
CA SER A 403 -45.38 0.32 -5.50
C SER A 403 -44.73 -1.05 -5.33
N GLY A 404 -45.07 -1.71 -4.23
CA GLY A 404 -44.71 -3.09 -3.93
C GLY A 404 -45.88 -3.83 -3.29
N ASP A 405 -45.81 -5.16 -3.35
CA ASP A 405 -46.71 -6.10 -2.68
C ASP A 405 -45.84 -7.16 -2.00
N ASP A 406 -45.95 -7.29 -0.68
CA ASP A 406 -45.34 -8.37 0.10
C ASP A 406 -46.37 -9.33 0.75
N SER A 407 -47.58 -9.42 0.20
CA SER A 407 -48.63 -10.32 0.70
C SER A 407 -48.32 -11.81 0.50
N LYS A 408 -47.54 -12.16 -0.54
CA LYS A 408 -47.17 -13.56 -0.88
C LYS A 408 -45.68 -13.77 -1.10
N GLY A 409 -45.06 -12.89 -1.89
CA GLY A 409 -43.62 -12.82 -2.14
C GLY A 409 -43.22 -11.35 -2.22
N TYR A 410 -41.94 -11.03 -2.21
CA TYR A 410 -41.47 -9.63 -2.11
C TYR A 410 -41.43 -8.95 -3.48
N TYR A 411 -42.57 -8.58 -4.05
CA TYR A 411 -42.66 -8.00 -5.39
C TYR A 411 -42.59 -6.48 -5.36
N ILE A 412 -41.74 -5.88 -6.21
CA ILE A 412 -41.65 -4.42 -6.39
C ILE A 412 -41.76 -4.12 -7.88
N GLN A 413 -42.63 -3.17 -8.23
CA GLN A 413 -42.83 -2.77 -9.62
C GLN A 413 -41.59 -2.08 -10.19
N PRO A 414 -41.22 -2.32 -11.47
CA PRO A 414 -40.20 -1.55 -12.16
C PRO A 414 -40.46 -0.05 -12.02
N THR A 415 -39.57 0.64 -11.31
CA THR A 415 -39.78 2.02 -10.89
C THR A 415 -38.83 2.94 -11.63
N VAL A 416 -39.37 3.99 -12.27
CA VAL A 416 -38.57 5.06 -12.88
C VAL A 416 -38.85 6.36 -12.15
N ILE A 417 -37.79 7.01 -11.66
CA ILE A 417 -37.83 8.27 -10.93
C ILE A 417 -37.09 9.33 -11.75
N LEU A 418 -37.78 10.38 -12.18
CA LEU A 418 -37.16 11.57 -12.76
C LEU A 418 -36.72 12.50 -11.62
N THR A 419 -35.48 12.97 -11.66
CA THR A 419 -34.93 13.90 -10.67
C THR A 419 -34.35 15.14 -11.32
N LYS A 420 -34.52 16.29 -10.64
CA LYS A 420 -33.83 17.55 -10.98
C LYS A 420 -32.51 17.72 -10.21
N ASP A 421 -32.27 16.88 -9.19
CA ASP A 421 -31.02 16.85 -8.44
C ASP A 421 -30.17 15.63 -8.86
N PRO A 422 -29.05 15.83 -9.58
CA PRO A 422 -28.17 14.75 -10.02
C PRO A 422 -27.33 14.13 -8.89
N LYS A 423 -27.46 14.63 -7.66
CA LYS A 423 -26.87 14.06 -6.43
C LYS A 423 -27.95 13.65 -5.42
N SER A 424 -29.20 13.52 -5.87
CA SER A 424 -30.31 12.99 -5.07
C SER A 424 -30.03 11.59 -4.57
N VAL A 425 -30.69 11.17 -3.50
CA VAL A 425 -30.30 9.97 -2.75
C VAL A 425 -30.31 8.68 -3.59
N THR A 426 -31.24 8.56 -4.55
CA THR A 426 -31.28 7.43 -5.50
C THR A 426 -30.32 7.56 -6.68
N MET A 427 -29.65 8.71 -6.85
CA MET A 427 -28.47 8.86 -7.72
C MET A 427 -27.15 8.52 -6.99
N VAL A 428 -27.09 8.57 -5.66
CA VAL A 428 -25.84 8.32 -4.92
C VAL A 428 -25.77 6.90 -4.34
N ASP A 429 -26.82 6.45 -3.67
CA ASP A 429 -26.79 5.22 -2.85
C ASP A 429 -27.11 3.95 -3.63
N GLU A 430 -26.43 2.85 -3.29
CA GLU A 430 -26.71 1.52 -3.84
C GLU A 430 -28.05 0.98 -3.30
N ILE A 431 -29.05 0.90 -4.19
CA ILE A 431 -30.41 0.43 -3.86
C ILE A 431 -30.47 -1.10 -3.90
N PHE A 432 -29.93 -1.72 -4.97
CA PHE A 432 -29.98 -3.17 -5.22
C PHE A 432 -31.43 -3.70 -5.39
N GLY A 433 -32.20 -3.02 -6.24
CA GLY A 433 -33.62 -3.24 -6.50
C GLY A 433 -34.07 -2.61 -7.83
N PRO A 434 -35.32 -2.81 -8.28
CA PRO A 434 -35.78 -2.43 -9.62
C PRO A 434 -36.14 -0.93 -9.71
N VAL A 435 -35.16 -0.06 -9.44
CA VAL A 435 -35.31 1.40 -9.34
C VAL A 435 -34.29 2.10 -10.21
N LEU A 436 -34.75 2.67 -11.31
CA LEU A 436 -33.99 3.54 -12.20
C LEU A 436 -34.23 5.00 -11.81
N THR A 437 -33.18 5.78 -11.58
CA THR A 437 -33.29 7.25 -11.50
C THR A 437 -32.75 7.88 -12.78
N VAL A 438 -33.50 8.84 -13.33
CA VAL A 438 -33.20 9.56 -14.58
C VAL A 438 -32.89 11.01 -14.26
N TYR A 439 -31.78 11.51 -14.78
CA TYR A 439 -31.43 12.93 -14.82
C TYR A 439 -31.36 13.37 -16.28
N VAL A 440 -32.12 14.40 -16.61
CA VAL A 440 -32.11 15.04 -17.95
C VAL A 440 -31.14 16.21 -17.90
N TYR A 441 -30.30 16.33 -18.92
CA TYR A 441 -29.31 17.41 -19.05
C TYR A 441 -29.49 18.13 -20.40
N GLU A 442 -29.05 19.38 -20.51
CA GLU A 442 -29.10 20.10 -21.79
C GLU A 442 -28.02 19.60 -22.74
N ASP A 443 -28.34 19.38 -24.02
CA ASP A 443 -27.42 18.85 -25.04
C ASP A 443 -26.00 19.46 -25.02
N ALA A 444 -25.91 20.79 -24.87
CA ALA A 444 -24.65 21.53 -24.83
C ALA A 444 -23.78 21.24 -23.59
N ASP A 445 -24.39 20.73 -22.51
CA ASP A 445 -23.72 20.44 -21.23
C ASP A 445 -23.14 19.02 -21.15
N TRP A 446 -23.08 18.28 -22.26
CA TRP A 446 -22.46 16.96 -22.39
C TRP A 446 -21.16 16.79 -21.58
N GLU A 447 -20.19 17.71 -21.72
CA GLU A 447 -18.92 17.62 -21.00
C GLU A 447 -19.05 17.76 -19.48
N LYS A 448 -19.95 18.63 -19.01
CA LYS A 448 -20.26 18.80 -17.58
C LYS A 448 -20.99 17.58 -17.05
N THR A 449 -21.87 16.98 -17.85
CA THR A 449 -22.56 15.73 -17.54
C THR A 449 -21.57 14.57 -17.37
N LEU A 450 -20.50 14.49 -18.16
CA LEU A 450 -19.45 13.48 -17.95
C LEU A 450 -18.71 13.67 -16.61
N GLU A 451 -18.37 14.91 -16.25
CA GLU A 451 -17.73 15.22 -14.95
C GLU A 451 -18.67 14.95 -13.76
N LEU A 452 -19.97 15.15 -13.96
CA LEU A 452 -21.04 14.82 -13.01
C LEU A 452 -21.23 13.29 -12.85
N VAL A 453 -21.25 12.54 -13.96
CA VAL A 453 -21.35 11.06 -13.95
C VAL A 453 -20.21 10.43 -13.14
N ASP A 454 -18.99 10.93 -13.31
CA ASP A 454 -17.81 10.48 -12.56
C ASP A 454 -17.86 10.88 -11.07
N SER A 455 -18.29 12.12 -10.77
CA SER A 455 -18.21 12.69 -9.40
C SER A 455 -19.45 12.48 -8.51
N THR A 456 -20.61 12.06 -9.04
CA THR A 456 -21.83 11.83 -8.23
C THR A 456 -21.68 10.68 -7.22
N THR A 457 -20.83 9.67 -7.45
CA THR A 457 -20.79 8.45 -6.60
C THR A 457 -19.37 8.03 -6.23
N SER A 458 -19.23 7.37 -5.08
CA SER A 458 -17.96 6.73 -4.69
C SER A 458 -17.68 5.39 -5.38
N TYR A 459 -18.59 4.87 -6.21
CA TYR A 459 -18.48 3.57 -6.87
C TYR A 459 -17.77 3.65 -8.23
N GLY A 460 -17.31 2.51 -8.73
CA GLY A 460 -16.44 2.41 -9.92
C GLY A 460 -16.55 1.08 -10.68
N LEU A 461 -17.77 0.52 -10.79
CA LEU A 461 -17.99 -0.85 -11.30
C LEU A 461 -18.32 -0.90 -12.81
N THR A 462 -19.57 -0.68 -13.23
CA THR A 462 -19.92 -0.68 -14.67
C THR A 462 -20.54 0.64 -15.14
N GLY A 463 -20.45 0.88 -16.45
CA GLY A 463 -21.10 2.01 -17.10
C GLY A 463 -21.15 1.89 -18.62
N SER A 464 -22.23 2.40 -19.22
CA SER A 464 -22.43 2.39 -20.67
C SER A 464 -22.50 3.79 -21.25
N ILE A 465 -21.94 3.97 -22.43
CA ILE A 465 -22.03 5.20 -23.23
C ILE A 465 -22.82 4.87 -24.50
N PHE A 466 -23.92 5.59 -24.75
CA PHE A 466 -24.74 5.46 -25.95
C PHE A 466 -24.51 6.64 -26.88
N ALA A 467 -23.91 6.39 -28.05
CA ALA A 467 -23.60 7.38 -29.08
C ALA A 467 -23.26 6.68 -30.41
N SER A 468 -23.68 7.28 -31.53
CA SER A 468 -23.15 6.92 -32.86
C SER A 468 -21.90 7.75 -33.21
N ASP A 469 -21.74 8.96 -32.67
CA ASP A 469 -20.52 9.76 -32.85
C ASP A 469 -19.31 9.14 -32.14
N ARG A 470 -18.26 8.89 -32.91
CA ARG A 470 -16.98 8.36 -32.43
C ARG A 470 -16.23 9.36 -31.54
N LYS A 471 -16.36 10.68 -31.75
CA LYS A 471 -15.69 11.69 -30.91
C LYS A 471 -16.30 11.70 -29.51
N ALA A 472 -17.62 11.76 -29.39
CA ALA A 472 -18.35 11.64 -28.13
C ALA A 472 -18.00 10.34 -27.37
N LEU A 473 -17.95 9.19 -28.05
CA LEU A 473 -17.50 7.92 -27.42
C LEU A 473 -16.09 8.05 -26.83
N ILE A 474 -15.12 8.55 -27.59
CA ILE A 474 -13.71 8.69 -27.13
C ILE A 474 -13.61 9.69 -25.98
N GLN A 475 -14.32 10.82 -26.06
CA GLN A 475 -14.34 11.85 -25.03
C GLN A 475 -14.94 11.33 -23.72
N ALA A 476 -16.10 10.66 -23.78
CA ALA A 476 -16.73 10.04 -22.63
C ALA A 476 -15.84 8.97 -21.99
N THR A 477 -15.24 8.06 -22.76
CA THR A 477 -14.32 7.05 -22.23
C THR A 477 -13.08 7.64 -21.58
N ASN A 478 -12.60 8.78 -22.07
CA ASN A 478 -11.46 9.48 -21.47
C ASN A 478 -11.82 10.22 -20.18
N LYS A 479 -12.97 10.91 -20.11
CA LYS A 479 -13.43 11.57 -18.86
C LYS A 479 -13.90 10.56 -17.80
N LEU A 480 -14.56 9.46 -18.22
CA LEU A 480 -15.14 8.44 -17.34
C LEU A 480 -14.19 7.25 -17.05
N ARG A 481 -12.91 7.37 -17.40
CA ARG A 481 -11.91 6.27 -17.33
C ARG A 481 -11.83 5.57 -15.96
N ASN A 482 -12.13 6.30 -14.88
CA ASN A 482 -12.12 5.79 -13.52
C ASN A 482 -13.52 5.54 -12.93
N ALA A 483 -14.59 5.91 -13.64
CA ALA A 483 -15.99 5.77 -13.19
C ALA A 483 -16.54 4.34 -13.33
N ALA A 484 -15.90 3.50 -14.15
CA ALA A 484 -16.29 2.11 -14.35
C ALA A 484 -15.07 1.24 -14.72
N GLY A 485 -14.90 0.11 -14.03
CA GLY A 485 -13.93 -0.93 -14.38
C GLY A 485 -14.35 -1.80 -15.57
N ASN A 486 -15.64 -1.81 -15.94
CA ASN A 486 -16.16 -2.38 -17.18
C ASN A 486 -17.01 -1.32 -17.92
N VAL A 487 -16.50 -0.83 -19.05
CA VAL A 487 -17.15 0.17 -19.91
C VAL A 487 -17.76 -0.50 -21.14
N TYR A 488 -18.96 -0.07 -21.52
CA TYR A 488 -19.73 -0.60 -22.66
C TYR A 488 -20.10 0.53 -23.63
N TYR A 489 -20.18 0.22 -24.94
CA TYR A 489 -20.66 1.15 -25.98
C TYR A 489 -21.94 0.61 -26.60
N ASN A 490 -23.01 1.41 -26.60
CA ASN A 490 -24.30 1.07 -27.21
C ASN A 490 -24.91 -0.28 -26.74
N GLU A 491 -24.54 -0.73 -25.55
CA GLU A 491 -24.89 -2.02 -24.95
C GLU A 491 -25.15 -1.81 -23.44
N LYS A 492 -25.98 -2.64 -22.80
CA LYS A 492 -26.32 -2.46 -21.37
C LYS A 492 -25.12 -2.69 -20.46
N CYS A 493 -25.07 -2.02 -19.31
CA CYS A 493 -23.94 -2.11 -18.36
C CYS A 493 -23.90 -3.43 -17.54
N THR A 494 -24.49 -4.52 -18.04
CA THR A 494 -24.68 -5.80 -17.33
C THR A 494 -24.36 -7.01 -18.21
N GLY A 495 -24.10 -8.16 -17.59
CA GLY A 495 -23.91 -9.43 -18.32
C GLY A 495 -22.54 -9.53 -18.98
N ALA A 496 -21.49 -9.27 -18.21
CA ALA A 496 -20.15 -9.66 -18.58
C ALA A 496 -20.05 -11.19 -18.70
N VAL A 497 -19.39 -11.67 -19.75
CA VAL A 497 -19.17 -13.09 -20.01
C VAL A 497 -17.71 -13.44 -19.71
N VAL A 498 -17.49 -14.52 -18.97
CA VAL A 498 -16.14 -15.03 -18.64
C VAL A 498 -15.38 -15.34 -19.94
N GLY A 499 -14.07 -15.07 -19.97
CA GLY A 499 -13.28 -15.17 -21.21
C GLY A 499 -13.44 -13.99 -22.18
N GLN A 500 -14.46 -13.14 -22.02
CA GLN A 500 -14.74 -12.03 -22.95
C GLN A 500 -14.64 -10.65 -22.30
N GLN A 501 -15.27 -10.44 -21.13
CA GLN A 501 -15.19 -9.17 -20.39
C GLN A 501 -14.87 -9.42 -18.90
N PRO A 502 -13.59 -9.60 -18.52
CA PRO A 502 -13.20 -9.78 -17.13
C PRO A 502 -13.82 -8.74 -16.19
N PHE A 503 -14.49 -9.21 -15.13
CA PHE A 503 -15.39 -8.41 -14.33
C PHE A 503 -14.71 -7.91 -13.05
N GLY A 504 -14.84 -6.61 -12.77
CA GLY A 504 -14.43 -6.03 -11.49
C GLY A 504 -14.35 -4.51 -11.52
N GLY A 505 -14.42 -3.89 -10.35
CA GLY A 505 -14.52 -2.44 -10.18
C GLY A 505 -13.56 -1.85 -9.15
N ALA A 506 -13.15 -0.60 -9.36
CA ALA A 506 -12.28 0.15 -8.46
C ALA A 506 -13.11 1.08 -7.53
N ARG A 507 -12.45 2.08 -6.92
CA ARG A 507 -13.08 3.02 -5.97
C ARG A 507 -13.74 2.27 -4.80
N ALA A 508 -15.02 2.52 -4.51
CA ALA A 508 -15.77 1.80 -3.47
C ALA A 508 -16.36 0.44 -3.92
N SER A 509 -16.09 0.00 -5.16
CA SER A 509 -16.68 -1.20 -5.76
C SER A 509 -15.84 -2.47 -5.65
N GLY A 510 -14.59 -2.41 -5.18
CA GLY A 510 -13.79 -3.61 -4.97
C GLY A 510 -12.28 -3.40 -5.04
N THR A 511 -11.55 -4.51 -5.10
CA THR A 511 -10.11 -4.57 -5.36
C THR A 511 -9.76 -4.63 -6.85
N ASN A 512 -10.74 -4.84 -7.74
CA ASN A 512 -10.58 -4.93 -9.19
C ASN A 512 -9.58 -6.03 -9.61
N ASP A 513 -9.62 -7.18 -8.92
CA ASP A 513 -8.75 -8.34 -9.21
C ASP A 513 -9.18 -9.14 -10.46
N LYS A 514 -10.21 -8.65 -11.16
CA LYS A 514 -10.75 -9.13 -12.44
C LYS A 514 -11.08 -10.63 -12.46
N ALA A 515 -12.23 -10.95 -11.86
CA ALA A 515 -12.86 -12.27 -11.99
C ALA A 515 -13.06 -12.64 -13.46
N GLY A 516 -12.81 -13.91 -13.80
CA GLY A 516 -12.85 -14.38 -15.18
C GLY A 516 -11.60 -14.00 -15.99
N SER A 517 -10.45 -13.79 -15.34
CA SER A 517 -9.12 -13.63 -15.95
C SER A 517 -8.01 -14.31 -15.12
N MET A 518 -6.80 -14.40 -15.68
CA MET A 518 -5.59 -14.86 -14.97
C MET A 518 -5.23 -14.04 -13.72
N ALA A 519 -5.63 -12.76 -13.64
CA ALA A 519 -5.25 -11.87 -12.55
C ALA A 519 -5.74 -12.38 -11.17
N ILE A 520 -6.95 -12.92 -11.10
CA ILE A 520 -7.54 -13.39 -9.84
C ILE A 520 -6.79 -14.62 -9.28
N PHE A 521 -6.26 -15.49 -10.15
CA PHE A 521 -5.47 -16.66 -9.73
C PHE A 521 -4.12 -16.26 -9.15
N TYR A 522 -3.50 -15.20 -9.68
CA TYR A 522 -2.27 -14.63 -9.12
C TYR A 522 -2.46 -14.20 -7.64
N ARG A 523 -3.68 -13.83 -7.25
CA ARG A 523 -4.03 -13.47 -5.87
C ARG A 523 -4.00 -14.65 -4.91
N PHE A 524 -4.07 -15.89 -5.40
CA PHE A 524 -4.07 -17.10 -4.57
C PHE A 524 -2.80 -17.97 -4.68
N VAL A 525 -1.73 -17.45 -5.30
CA VAL A 525 -0.41 -18.11 -5.37
C VAL A 525 0.75 -17.28 -4.79
N SER A 526 1.74 -17.96 -4.22
CA SER A 526 2.93 -17.39 -3.58
C SER A 526 4.21 -17.82 -4.31
N ALA A 527 4.48 -17.17 -5.44
CA ALA A 527 5.57 -17.51 -6.35
C ALA A 527 6.94 -17.59 -5.65
N ARG A 528 7.69 -18.68 -5.92
CA ARG A 528 9.08 -18.87 -5.51
C ARG A 528 9.97 -18.92 -6.74
N SER A 529 11.00 -18.07 -6.79
CA SER A 529 12.08 -18.20 -7.77
C SER A 529 13.11 -19.21 -7.27
N ILE A 530 13.52 -20.15 -8.13
CA ILE A 530 14.52 -21.17 -7.85
C ILE A 530 15.65 -20.97 -8.86
N LYS A 531 16.85 -20.64 -8.38
CA LYS A 531 18.08 -20.61 -9.21
C LYS A 531 18.97 -21.78 -8.85
N GLU A 532 19.32 -22.55 -9.87
CA GLU A 532 20.31 -23.62 -9.83
C GLU A 532 21.57 -23.16 -10.57
N ASN A 533 22.74 -23.52 -10.05
CA ASN A 533 24.04 -23.18 -10.66
C ASN A 533 24.82 -24.48 -10.87
N PHE A 534 25.15 -24.80 -12.12
CA PHE A 534 25.69 -26.09 -12.51
C PHE A 534 27.20 -26.23 -12.25
N VAL A 535 27.91 -25.10 -12.10
CA VAL A 535 29.35 -25.05 -11.84
C VAL A 535 29.60 -24.39 -10.48
N PRO A 536 30.29 -25.04 -9.52
CA PRO A 536 30.55 -24.47 -8.20
C PRO A 536 31.50 -23.26 -8.26
N LEU A 537 31.55 -22.49 -7.18
CA LEU A 537 32.59 -21.45 -7.00
C LEU A 537 33.88 -22.10 -6.48
N GLU A 538 34.99 -21.92 -7.19
CA GLU A 538 36.31 -22.39 -6.78
C GLU A 538 36.95 -21.52 -5.67
N GLY A 539 36.46 -20.30 -5.48
CA GLY A 539 36.91 -19.37 -4.46
C GLY A 539 35.94 -18.21 -4.25
N TYR A 540 36.12 -17.47 -3.15
CA TYR A 540 35.28 -16.32 -2.78
C TYR A 540 35.81 -14.96 -3.28
N GLY A 541 37.08 -14.90 -3.72
CA GLY A 541 37.73 -13.67 -4.15
C GLY A 541 37.42 -13.34 -5.61
N TYR A 542 37.18 -12.07 -5.89
CA TYR A 542 37.03 -11.55 -7.26
C TYR A 542 38.40 -11.20 -7.85
N PRO A 543 38.55 -11.15 -9.19
CA PRO A 543 39.77 -10.65 -9.83
C PRO A 543 40.17 -9.24 -9.38
N SER A 544 39.21 -8.40 -8.98
CA SER A 544 39.45 -7.07 -8.39
C SER A 544 40.04 -7.10 -6.97
N ASN A 545 40.08 -8.26 -6.31
CA ASN A 545 40.80 -8.46 -5.05
C ASN A 545 42.25 -8.92 -5.25
N LEU A 546 42.66 -9.24 -6.50
CA LEU A 546 44.03 -9.62 -6.82
C LEU A 546 44.89 -8.35 -6.93
N VAL A 547 45.83 -8.18 -6.00
CA VAL A 547 46.88 -7.16 -6.11
C VAL A 547 47.82 -7.57 -7.23
N SER A 548 48.00 -6.70 -8.23
CA SER A 548 48.92 -6.93 -9.35
C SER A 548 50.38 -6.78 -8.91
N TYR A 549 50.92 -7.85 -8.30
CA TYR A 549 52.35 -8.02 -8.09
C TYR A 549 53.06 -8.14 -9.45
N SER A 550 53.51 -6.99 -9.97
CA SER A 550 54.44 -6.92 -11.08
C SER A 550 55.77 -7.52 -10.63
N GLN A 551 56.12 -8.68 -11.20
CA GLN A 551 57.37 -9.38 -10.90
C GLN A 551 58.56 -8.69 -11.58
N GLU A 552 59.06 -7.59 -11.01
CA GLU A 552 60.50 -7.31 -11.08
C GLU A 552 61.21 -8.13 -9.99
N ALA A 553 61.70 -9.30 -10.38
CA ALA A 553 62.50 -10.14 -9.48
C ALA A 553 63.87 -9.48 -9.23
N ARG A 554 64.11 -9.04 -7.99
CA ARG A 554 65.45 -8.73 -7.48
C ARG A 554 65.75 -9.65 -6.29
N PRO A 555 66.77 -10.52 -6.36
CA PRO A 555 67.15 -11.36 -5.24
C PRO A 555 67.68 -10.50 -4.10
N SER A 556 67.33 -10.86 -2.87
CA SER A 556 67.89 -10.29 -1.63
C SER A 556 68.26 -11.44 -0.69
N PRO A 557 69.32 -11.30 0.13
CA PRO A 557 70.00 -12.43 0.75
C PRO A 557 69.18 -13.11 1.87
N PRO A 558 69.51 -14.37 2.21
CA PRO A 558 68.82 -15.09 3.28
C PRO A 558 69.07 -14.43 4.65
N VAL A 559 67.99 -14.19 5.39
CA VAL A 559 68.02 -13.68 6.78
C VAL A 559 67.11 -14.55 7.64
N ASP A 560 67.58 -14.90 8.84
CA ASP A 560 67.06 -16.01 9.66
C ASP A 560 65.65 -15.75 10.23
N TYR A 561 64.78 -16.77 10.15
CA TYR A 561 63.36 -16.71 10.51
C TYR A 561 63.12 -16.89 12.02
N ARG A 562 63.69 -16.01 12.85
CA ARG A 562 63.44 -15.96 14.30
C ARG A 562 62.69 -14.69 14.68
N ALA A 563 61.36 -14.79 14.74
CA ALA A 563 60.44 -13.67 14.95
C ALA A 563 60.69 -12.84 16.23
N SER A 564 61.37 -13.40 17.22
CA SER A 564 61.77 -12.70 18.45
C SER A 564 62.76 -11.55 18.20
N ALA A 565 63.73 -11.71 17.29
CA ALA A 565 64.80 -10.72 17.09
C ALA A 565 64.26 -9.36 16.59
N LYS A 566 63.26 -9.39 15.71
CA LYS A 566 62.59 -8.19 15.21
C LYS A 566 61.75 -7.52 16.30
N LEU A 567 61.04 -8.31 17.11
CA LEU A 567 60.13 -7.81 18.14
C LEU A 567 60.85 -6.96 19.21
N PHE A 568 62.10 -7.31 19.54
CA PHE A 568 62.92 -6.50 20.46
C PHE A 568 63.52 -5.23 19.83
N GLN A 569 63.73 -5.19 18.50
CA GLN A 569 64.16 -3.96 17.81
C GLN A 569 63.02 -2.96 17.61
N ASP A 570 61.80 -3.44 17.36
CA ASP A 570 60.62 -2.57 17.24
C ASP A 570 60.24 -1.99 18.63
N ALA A 571 60.30 -2.78 19.71
CA ALA A 571 60.06 -2.33 21.08
C ALA A 571 61.02 -1.20 21.53
N ALA A 572 62.32 -1.36 21.28
CA ALA A 572 63.35 -0.38 21.63
C ALA A 572 63.26 0.95 20.84
N LYS A 573 62.33 1.05 19.87
CA LYS A 573 61.99 2.31 19.19
C LYS A 573 60.79 3.03 19.80
N GLU A 574 59.74 2.33 20.26
CA GLU A 574 58.60 3.02 20.88
C GLU A 574 58.99 3.70 22.22
N GLU A 575 59.88 3.10 23.02
CA GLU A 575 60.42 3.75 24.23
C GLU A 575 61.20 5.06 23.95
N ALA A 576 61.60 5.32 22.70
CA ALA A 576 62.36 6.52 22.33
C ALA A 576 61.47 7.71 21.88
N GLU A 577 60.17 7.51 21.64
CA GLU A 577 59.28 8.51 21.03
C GLU A 577 58.15 9.04 21.96
N GLU A 578 58.18 8.70 23.27
CA GLU A 578 57.17 9.18 24.22
C GLU A 578 57.24 10.70 24.51
N GLN A 579 56.44 11.48 23.78
CA GLN A 579 55.91 12.77 24.26
C GLN A 579 54.37 12.75 24.32
N PRO A 580 53.76 13.47 25.28
CA PRO A 580 52.43 13.12 25.78
C PRO A 580 51.28 13.41 24.80
N ARG A 581 50.76 12.36 24.16
CA ARG A 581 49.53 12.43 23.36
C ARG A 581 48.28 12.62 24.23
N ALA A 582 47.38 13.48 23.78
CA ALA A 582 46.08 13.70 24.41
C ALA A 582 45.15 12.48 24.26
N LYS A 583 44.25 12.30 25.24
CA LYS A 583 43.26 11.21 25.22
C LYS A 583 42.32 11.33 24.01
N SER A 584 42.14 10.24 23.28
CA SER A 584 41.34 10.20 22.05
C SER A 584 39.84 10.35 22.30
N ASN A 585 39.17 11.17 21.49
CA ASN A 585 37.71 11.30 21.48
C ASN A 585 37.06 10.08 20.80
N VAL A 586 36.87 8.99 21.54
CA VAL A 586 36.10 7.81 21.09
C VAL A 586 34.60 8.13 20.94
N LEU A 587 34.12 9.23 21.55
CA LEU A 587 32.71 9.62 21.51
C LEU A 587 32.19 10.01 20.11
N THR A 588 33.05 10.56 19.24
CA THR A 588 32.63 11.27 18.02
C THR A 588 32.35 10.37 16.81
N GLN A 589 32.64 9.06 16.89
CA GLN A 589 32.32 8.11 15.80
C GLN A 589 30.93 7.46 15.92
N LEU A 590 30.28 7.52 17.09
CA LEU A 590 28.93 6.96 17.27
C LEU A 590 27.81 7.91 16.82
N GLU A 591 28.07 9.22 16.68
CA GLU A 591 27.06 10.21 16.28
C GLU A 591 26.73 10.18 14.76
N ASN A 592 27.56 9.51 13.94
CA ASN A 592 27.45 9.47 12.48
C ASN A 592 26.89 8.15 11.90
N GLN A 593 26.46 7.19 12.73
CA GLN A 593 25.88 5.92 12.25
C GLN A 593 24.35 5.92 12.11
N SER A 594 23.71 7.07 12.34
CA SER A 594 22.30 7.32 12.04
C SER A 594 22.18 8.36 10.93
N GLN A 595 21.30 8.13 9.95
CA GLN A 595 20.81 9.24 9.12
C GLN A 595 19.94 10.15 10.00
N ASN A 596 20.55 11.23 10.49
CA ASN A 596 19.83 12.26 11.22
C ASN A 596 18.85 12.99 10.29
N TRP A 597 17.70 13.37 10.85
CA TRP A 597 16.60 14.02 10.15
C TRP A 597 17.02 15.35 9.50
N SER A 598 16.61 15.58 8.24
CA SER A 598 16.97 16.81 7.51
C SER A 598 16.22 18.05 8.00
N GLY A 599 15.07 17.86 8.66
CA GLY A 599 14.23 18.96 9.13
C GLY A 599 13.24 19.51 8.09
N ASP A 600 13.08 18.83 6.95
CA ASP A 600 12.19 19.26 5.86
C ASP A 600 10.80 18.56 5.85
N GLU A 601 10.46 17.74 6.85
CA GLU A 601 9.14 17.07 6.96
C GLU A 601 8.15 17.89 7.84
N PRO A 602 6.85 17.96 7.50
CA PRO A 602 5.89 18.80 8.20
C PRO A 602 5.61 18.29 9.62
N ILE A 603 5.20 19.18 10.53
CA ILE A 603 5.07 18.91 11.97
C ILE A 603 4.16 17.72 12.29
N GLN A 604 3.06 17.53 11.52
CA GLN A 604 2.18 16.37 11.68
C GLN A 604 2.92 15.05 11.43
N ASP A 605 3.71 14.99 10.36
CA ASP A 605 4.43 13.79 9.95
C ASP A 605 5.66 13.55 10.83
N ALA A 606 6.35 14.60 11.29
CA ALA A 606 7.42 14.49 12.28
C ALA A 606 6.90 13.91 13.62
N VAL A 607 5.73 14.35 14.08
CA VAL A 607 5.08 13.81 15.28
C VAL A 607 4.57 12.38 15.05
N LEU A 608 3.98 12.10 13.90
CA LEU A 608 3.54 10.74 13.52
C LEU A 608 4.73 9.77 13.46
N ARG A 609 5.84 10.20 12.85
CA ARG A 609 7.09 9.47 12.76
C ARG A 609 7.73 9.28 14.14
N MET A 610 7.74 10.30 15.00
CA MET A 610 8.18 10.16 16.40
C MET A 610 7.38 9.11 17.17
N LEU A 611 6.05 9.05 16.96
CA LEU A 611 5.21 8.02 17.55
C LEU A 611 5.59 6.64 16.98
N MET A 612 5.69 6.50 15.65
CA MET A 612 6.07 5.24 15.00
C MET A 612 7.49 4.77 15.38
N ASP A 613 8.47 5.66 15.56
CA ASP A 613 9.82 5.32 16.01
C ASP A 613 9.88 5.04 17.53
N LYS A 614 9.02 5.64 18.38
CA LYS A 614 8.84 5.19 19.79
C LYS A 614 8.15 3.82 19.88
N TYR A 615 7.34 3.46 18.88
CA TYR A 615 6.68 2.15 18.77
C TYR A 615 7.43 1.13 17.90
N LYS A 616 8.60 1.45 17.33
CA LYS A 616 9.49 0.45 16.75
C LYS A 616 10.14 -0.37 17.87
N PRO A 617 10.15 -1.71 17.79
CA PRO A 617 10.86 -2.53 18.76
C PRO A 617 12.37 -2.37 18.59
N LEU A 618 13.02 -1.68 19.54
CA LEU A 618 14.46 -1.80 19.75
C LEU A 618 14.80 -3.28 20.00
N ARG A 619 15.51 -3.92 19.08
CA ARG A 619 16.02 -5.29 19.24
C ARG A 619 17.20 -5.35 20.23
N SER A 620 16.91 -5.07 21.50
CA SER A 620 17.68 -5.58 22.63
C SER A 620 16.85 -5.48 23.91
N GLY A 621 16.44 -6.63 24.47
CA GLY A 621 16.21 -6.70 25.92
C GLY A 621 17.54 -6.47 26.68
N PRO A 622 17.51 -6.32 28.01
CA PRO A 622 18.72 -6.12 28.79
C PRO A 622 19.70 -7.27 28.56
N ILE A 623 20.95 -6.93 28.22
CA ILE A 623 22.01 -7.91 27.97
C ILE A 623 22.39 -8.57 29.30
N ARG A 624 21.83 -9.75 29.56
CA ARG A 624 22.34 -10.66 30.60
C ARG A 624 23.74 -11.15 30.21
N THR A 625 24.66 -11.07 31.15
CA THR A 625 26.04 -11.51 31.04
C THR A 625 26.16 -13.04 30.99
N ALA A 626 27.31 -13.56 30.54
CA ALA A 626 27.58 -14.99 30.55
C ALA A 626 27.61 -15.56 31.99
N ASP A 627 28.12 -14.78 32.95
CA ASP A 627 28.20 -15.16 34.37
C ASP A 627 26.83 -15.29 35.05
N GLU A 628 25.80 -14.60 34.57
CA GLU A 628 24.42 -14.79 35.05
C GLU A 628 23.85 -16.12 34.55
N LYS A 629 24.12 -16.50 33.30
CA LYS A 629 23.68 -17.79 32.74
C LYS A 629 24.36 -19.00 33.39
N LEU A 630 25.62 -18.85 33.82
CA LEU A 630 26.38 -19.89 34.51
C LEU A 630 25.97 -20.09 35.99
N LYS A 631 25.23 -19.15 36.58
CA LYS A 631 24.74 -19.24 37.97
C LYS A 631 23.37 -19.91 38.09
N ASP A 632 22.47 -19.67 37.15
CA ASP A 632 21.10 -20.23 37.18
C ASP A 632 21.08 -21.76 36.91
N ALA A 633 22.10 -22.32 36.24
CA ALA A 633 22.19 -23.76 35.96
C ALA A 633 23.65 -24.28 35.80
N PRO A 634 24.34 -24.67 36.88
CA PRO A 634 25.66 -25.31 36.80
C PRO A 634 25.54 -26.75 36.25
N PRO A 635 26.40 -27.18 35.30
CA PRO A 635 26.36 -28.53 34.74
C PRO A 635 26.83 -29.59 35.75
N LYS A 636 26.12 -30.73 35.80
CA LYS A 636 26.50 -31.91 36.60
C LYS A 636 27.34 -32.89 35.76
N VAL A 637 28.19 -33.68 36.42
CA VAL A 637 29.18 -34.58 35.79
C VAL A 637 29.04 -36.02 36.34
N GLY A 638 29.10 -37.03 35.46
CA GLY A 638 28.90 -38.46 35.77
C GLY A 638 27.40 -38.84 35.86
N GLY A 639 26.93 -40.04 35.47
CA GLY A 639 27.59 -41.34 35.23
C GLY A 639 27.16 -42.34 36.33
N SER A 640 26.70 -43.57 36.08
CA SER A 640 26.70 -44.48 34.91
C SER A 640 25.72 -45.65 35.15
N LEU A 641 25.44 -46.48 34.12
CA LEU A 641 24.71 -47.79 34.20
C LEU A 641 23.20 -47.68 34.55
N ASP A 642 22.32 -48.62 34.17
CA ASP A 642 22.51 -49.90 33.45
C ASP A 642 21.31 -50.24 32.51
N SER A 643 21.42 -51.37 31.78
CA SER A 643 20.39 -52.22 31.12
C SER A 643 18.91 -51.75 31.10
N ALA A 644 18.09 -51.92 30.04
CA ALA A 644 18.16 -52.78 28.85
C ALA A 644 16.93 -52.45 27.93
N SER A 645 16.71 -52.98 26.72
CA SER A 645 17.56 -53.54 25.64
C SER A 645 16.64 -54.05 24.50
N PHE A 646 16.99 -53.90 23.21
CA PHE A 646 16.56 -54.86 22.17
C PHE A 646 17.53 -54.88 20.97
N GLN A 647 17.54 -55.99 20.24
CA GLN A 647 18.40 -56.28 19.09
C GLN A 647 17.75 -55.81 17.77
N GLY A 648 18.46 -55.60 16.66
CA GLY A 648 19.91 -55.70 16.42
C GLY A 648 20.20 -56.08 14.95
N LEU A 649 21.41 -55.82 14.46
CA LEU A 649 21.91 -56.34 13.17
C LEU A 649 23.44 -56.22 13.14
N GLY A 650 24.14 -57.29 12.72
CA GLY A 650 25.59 -57.36 12.68
C GLY A 650 26.13 -57.57 11.26
N SER A 651 27.26 -56.92 10.96
CA SER A 651 28.12 -57.16 9.79
C SER A 651 29.30 -58.06 10.14
N ILE A 652 29.89 -58.81 9.19
CA ILE A 652 31.35 -58.99 9.02
C ILE A 652 31.75 -59.80 7.76
N SER A 653 32.92 -59.45 7.20
CA SER A 653 33.84 -60.14 6.26
C SER A 653 33.34 -60.91 5.01
N GLU A 654 33.68 -60.34 3.85
CA GLU A 654 34.69 -60.84 2.87
C GLU A 654 35.04 -62.35 2.76
N SER A 655 35.17 -62.82 1.51
CA SER A 655 36.25 -63.73 1.07
C SER A 655 36.56 -63.55 -0.43
N SER A 656 37.81 -63.81 -0.83
CA SER A 656 38.30 -63.95 -2.21
C SER A 656 37.98 -65.37 -2.76
N GLU A 657 38.36 -65.86 -3.95
CA GLU A 657 39.38 -65.48 -4.95
C GLU A 657 39.06 -66.19 -6.29
N GLU A 658 39.70 -65.79 -7.41
CA GLU A 658 39.99 -66.55 -8.68
C GLU A 658 38.92 -67.45 -9.38
N GLY A 659 38.93 -67.64 -10.71
CA GLY A 659 39.73 -67.01 -11.78
C GLY A 659 39.89 -67.89 -13.04
N THR A 660 39.86 -67.28 -14.24
CA THR A 660 40.31 -67.86 -15.56
C THR A 660 39.59 -69.12 -16.11
N LEU A 661 39.65 -69.59 -17.37
CA LEU A 661 40.26 -69.24 -18.70
C LEU A 661 39.22 -69.67 -19.82
N ALA A 662 39.34 -69.44 -21.13
CA ALA A 662 39.89 -68.36 -21.99
C ALA A 662 39.75 -68.72 -23.51
N SER A 663 40.06 -67.76 -24.40
CA SER A 663 40.39 -67.92 -25.85
C SER A 663 39.26 -68.36 -26.81
N GLY A 664 39.32 -68.08 -28.13
CA GLY A 664 40.25 -67.29 -28.96
C GLY A 664 39.80 -67.30 -30.45
N GLY A 665 40.29 -66.47 -31.37
CA GLY A 665 41.33 -65.44 -31.31
C GLY A 665 41.13 -64.33 -32.38
N TYR A 666 41.94 -63.27 -32.37
CA TYR A 666 43.11 -63.03 -33.27
C TYR A 666 42.74 -62.60 -34.72
N THR A 667 43.40 -61.64 -35.38
CA THR A 667 44.79 -61.12 -35.22
C THR A 667 44.88 -59.58 -35.10
N PHE A 668 46.09 -59.00 -35.23
CA PHE A 668 46.47 -57.69 -34.70
C PHE A 668 47.43 -56.92 -35.64
N SER A 669 47.34 -55.59 -35.64
CA SER A 669 48.37 -54.66 -36.12
C SER A 669 48.17 -53.29 -35.45
N GLY A 670 49.24 -52.61 -35.03
CA GLY A 670 49.11 -51.29 -34.41
C GLY A 670 50.43 -50.60 -34.03
N SER A 671 50.34 -49.32 -33.69
CA SER A 671 51.43 -48.51 -33.11
C SER A 671 50.85 -47.48 -32.11
N ARG A 672 51.72 -46.70 -31.45
CA ARG A 672 51.48 -46.08 -30.12
C ARG A 672 51.52 -44.55 -30.09
N LYS A 673 50.75 -43.98 -29.14
CA LYS A 673 50.93 -42.67 -28.43
C LYS A 673 50.87 -41.38 -29.26
N GLY A 674 50.17 -40.34 -28.76
CA GLY A 674 50.31 -38.97 -29.28
C GLY A 674 49.31 -37.93 -28.74
N ILE A 675 49.77 -37.10 -27.81
CA ILE A 675 49.10 -35.97 -27.13
C ILE A 675 48.63 -34.82 -28.07
N ASN A 676 47.57 -34.11 -27.66
CA ASN A 676 47.08 -32.76 -28.05
C ASN A 676 46.99 -32.33 -29.53
N MET A 677 45.80 -31.83 -29.89
CA MET A 677 45.64 -30.71 -30.83
C MET A 677 44.59 -29.71 -30.30
N ALA A 678 45.05 -28.74 -29.52
CA ALA A 678 44.34 -27.49 -29.31
C ALA A 678 45.07 -26.41 -30.12
N ASN A 679 44.56 -26.09 -31.33
CA ASN A 679 44.89 -24.91 -32.15
C ASN A 679 44.18 -24.99 -33.53
N VAL A 680 42.86 -24.75 -33.57
CA VAL A 680 42.13 -24.52 -34.83
C VAL A 680 41.14 -23.37 -34.63
N PRO A 681 41.36 -22.19 -35.25
CA PRO A 681 40.39 -21.10 -35.24
C PRO A 681 39.17 -21.42 -36.11
N LEU A 682 37.97 -21.02 -35.66
CA LEU A 682 36.69 -21.32 -36.32
C LEU A 682 36.28 -20.31 -37.43
N LEU A 683 37.22 -19.54 -37.97
CA LEU A 683 36.98 -18.57 -39.05
C LEU A 683 38.15 -18.54 -40.06
N PRO A 684 37.89 -18.39 -41.37
CA PRO A 684 38.92 -18.30 -42.40
C PRO A 684 39.60 -16.92 -42.41
N SER A 685 40.90 -16.92 -42.77
CA SER A 685 41.68 -15.69 -42.97
C SER A 685 41.42 -15.05 -44.33
N ILE A 686 41.21 -13.72 -44.36
CA ILE A 686 41.20 -12.93 -45.60
C ILE A 686 42.64 -12.53 -45.93
N GLU A 687 43.16 -12.93 -47.09
CA GLU A 687 44.50 -12.53 -47.53
C GLU A 687 44.65 -11.01 -47.68
N GLY A 688 45.81 -10.49 -47.28
CA GLY A 688 46.16 -9.07 -47.39
C GLY A 688 45.73 -8.18 -46.20
N HIS A 689 44.88 -8.65 -45.28
CA HIS A 689 44.46 -7.82 -44.13
C HIS A 689 45.54 -7.74 -43.04
N GLN A 690 46.36 -6.69 -43.05
CA GLN A 690 47.31 -6.41 -41.97
C GLN A 690 46.59 -5.95 -40.65
N PRO A 691 47.08 -6.32 -39.45
CA PRO A 691 46.38 -6.04 -38.19
C PRO A 691 46.13 -4.55 -37.87
N TRP A 692 46.91 -3.64 -38.44
CA TRP A 692 46.78 -2.19 -38.25
C TRP A 692 45.82 -1.50 -39.23
N HIS A 693 45.10 -2.25 -40.08
CA HIS A 693 44.17 -1.69 -41.07
C HIS A 693 42.68 -1.66 -40.64
N THR A 694 42.31 -2.18 -39.46
CA THR A 694 40.94 -2.02 -38.92
C THR A 694 40.88 -0.91 -37.85
N THR A 695 40.42 0.28 -38.23
CA THR A 695 40.15 1.36 -37.27
C THR A 695 38.67 1.41 -36.88
N PHE A 696 38.36 1.21 -35.60
CA PHE A 696 37.04 1.53 -35.03
C PHE A 696 37.18 2.45 -33.82
N LYS A 697 36.37 3.51 -33.76
CA LYS A 697 36.49 4.57 -32.73
C LYS A 697 35.82 4.20 -31.42
N VAL A 698 36.43 4.61 -30.32
CA VAL A 698 35.87 4.54 -28.96
C VAL A 698 35.84 5.95 -28.36
N PRO A 699 34.67 6.45 -27.91
CA PRO A 699 34.55 7.53 -26.93
C PRO A 699 34.20 6.92 -25.56
N SER A 700 35.12 6.62 -24.63
CA SER A 700 36.13 7.46 -23.95
C SER A 700 35.60 8.22 -22.72
N HIS A 701 35.27 7.49 -21.65
CA HIS A 701 35.32 8.02 -20.28
C HIS A 701 36.70 7.75 -19.66
N SER A 702 37.43 8.79 -19.27
CA SER A 702 38.76 8.73 -18.64
C SER A 702 39.08 10.09 -17.99
N THR A 703 39.10 10.26 -16.66
CA THR A 703 40.25 10.05 -15.71
C THR A 703 41.37 11.10 -15.83
N SER A 704 42.14 11.51 -14.79
CA SER A 704 42.13 11.32 -13.31
C SER A 704 43.25 12.16 -12.63
N SER A 705 43.30 12.25 -11.29
CA SER A 705 44.55 12.46 -10.48
C SER A 705 44.31 11.99 -9.01
N ILE A 706 45.14 11.27 -8.22
CA ILE A 706 46.60 11.30 -7.88
C ILE A 706 46.92 12.38 -6.81
N LYS A 707 47.52 12.17 -5.60
CA LYS A 707 48.14 11.08 -4.77
C LYS A 707 48.01 11.49 -3.25
N TYR A 708 48.37 10.83 -2.13
CA TYR A 708 49.02 9.57 -1.64
C TYR A 708 48.33 9.20 -0.26
N GLY A 709 48.76 8.42 0.76
CA GLY A 709 49.98 7.68 1.21
C GLY A 709 50.60 8.24 2.54
N ASP A 710 51.17 7.49 3.51
CA ASP A 710 51.25 6.01 3.70
C ASP A 710 51.83 5.53 5.10
N ILE A 711 51.46 4.30 5.56
CA ILE A 711 52.09 3.38 6.61
C ILE A 711 52.20 3.78 8.16
N PRO A 712 52.84 3.06 9.15
CA PRO A 712 52.09 2.50 10.33
C PRO A 712 52.70 2.61 11.80
N LYS A 713 52.29 1.65 12.67
CA LYS A 713 52.52 1.25 14.11
C LYS A 713 53.97 0.71 14.42
N PRO A 714 54.36 -0.05 15.53
CA PRO A 714 53.61 -0.70 16.65
C PRO A 714 54.28 -1.05 18.05
N SER A 715 53.57 -0.76 19.16
CA SER A 715 53.47 -1.50 20.47
C SER A 715 54.72 -1.87 21.32
N THR A 716 54.57 -1.93 22.66
CA THR A 716 54.84 -3.17 23.46
C THR A 716 54.39 -3.17 24.95
N SER A 717 54.05 -4.37 25.47
CA SER A 717 54.21 -4.86 26.88
C SER A 717 53.57 -4.10 28.08
N SER A 718 53.43 -4.67 29.30
CA SER A 718 53.46 -6.07 29.77
C SER A 718 52.76 -6.25 31.13
N TYR A 719 52.23 -7.45 31.40
CA TYR A 719 52.07 -8.10 32.73
C TYR A 719 51.30 -7.40 33.89
N ALA A 720 50.13 -7.99 34.17
CA ALA A 720 49.79 -8.64 35.45
C ALA A 720 49.59 -7.86 36.78
N SER A 721 48.38 -8.08 37.34
CA SER A 721 48.12 -8.63 38.70
C SER A 721 47.43 -7.78 39.79
N LEU A 722 46.53 -8.47 40.50
CA LEU A 722 46.27 -8.46 41.96
C LEU A 722 45.94 -7.15 42.73
N SER A 723 44.62 -6.93 42.84
CA SER A 723 43.87 -7.05 44.13
C SER A 723 43.63 -5.85 45.08
N LYS A 724 42.39 -5.88 45.63
CA LYS A 724 41.96 -5.59 47.02
C LYS A 724 42.36 -4.28 47.76
N LYS A 725 41.29 -3.50 48.03
CA LYS A 725 40.83 -3.01 49.36
C LYS A 725 41.55 -1.85 50.11
N THR A 726 40.88 -0.69 50.04
CA THR A 726 40.44 0.20 51.16
C THR A 726 41.43 1.00 52.05
N THR A 727 40.88 2.12 52.55
CA THR A 727 41.21 2.89 53.78
C THR A 727 42.57 3.61 53.88
N GLY A 728 42.55 4.91 54.21
CA GLY A 728 43.71 5.59 54.80
C GLY A 728 43.83 7.11 54.55
N THR A 729 43.40 7.91 55.53
CA THR A 729 43.95 9.24 55.93
C THR A 729 45.00 9.96 55.05
N SER A 730 44.53 10.93 54.25
CA SER A 730 44.89 12.36 54.27
C SER A 730 46.32 12.88 54.59
N SER A 731 46.68 13.92 53.82
CA SER A 731 47.61 15.04 54.15
C SER A 731 49.12 14.74 53.99
N LEU A 732 49.99 15.64 53.49
CA LEU A 732 49.86 17.01 52.98
C LEU A 732 50.69 17.21 51.69
N ASP A 733 50.19 18.03 50.76
CA ASP A 733 50.96 19.18 50.27
C ASP A 733 49.95 20.30 49.93
N GLU A 734 50.27 21.53 50.33
CA GLU A 734 49.34 22.64 50.42
C GLU A 734 49.62 23.76 49.41
N GLN A 735 50.79 23.77 48.76
CA GLN A 735 51.16 24.87 47.86
C GLN A 735 50.34 24.87 46.55
N ALA A 736 50.03 23.69 46.01
CA ALA A 736 49.17 23.55 44.83
C ALA A 736 47.77 24.18 45.03
N ARG A 737 47.21 24.05 46.24
CA ARG A 737 45.89 24.61 46.60
C ARG A 737 45.85 26.14 46.59
N LYS A 738 46.99 26.82 46.76
CA LYS A 738 47.05 28.29 46.77
C LYS A 738 46.94 28.87 45.36
N LYS A 739 47.65 28.29 44.38
CA LYS A 739 47.63 28.72 42.97
C LYS A 739 46.26 28.45 42.30
N GLU A 740 45.57 27.37 42.69
CA GLU A 740 44.21 27.13 42.19
C GLU A 740 43.14 28.05 42.81
N ARG A 741 43.31 28.51 44.05
CA ARG A 741 42.39 29.46 44.71
C ARG A 741 42.29 30.80 43.95
N GLU A 742 43.37 31.28 43.35
CA GLU A 742 43.32 32.52 42.54
C GLU A 742 42.64 32.31 41.18
N ARG A 743 42.87 31.16 40.54
CA ARG A 743 42.14 30.76 39.33
C ARG A 743 40.64 30.67 39.59
N LYS A 744 40.23 30.18 40.77
CA LYS A 744 38.82 30.18 41.22
C LYS A 744 38.28 31.59 41.50
N LYS A 745 39.05 32.50 42.12
CA LYS A 745 38.58 33.89 42.33
C LYS A 745 38.23 34.61 41.02
N ARG A 746 38.99 34.41 39.93
CA ARG A 746 38.65 35.01 38.62
C ARG A 746 37.38 34.41 38.01
N THR A 747 37.14 33.10 38.12
CA THR A 747 35.88 32.51 37.63
C THR A 747 34.67 32.84 38.52
N GLU A 748 34.84 33.00 39.84
CA GLU A 748 33.78 33.49 40.73
C GLU A 748 33.41 34.96 40.44
N GLN A 749 34.35 35.80 40.00
CA GLN A 749 34.07 37.18 39.61
C GLN A 749 33.26 37.26 38.29
N ALA A 750 33.53 36.38 37.32
CA ALA A 750 32.66 36.22 36.15
C ALA A 750 31.25 35.74 36.54
N GLY A 751 31.16 34.77 37.47
CA GLY A 751 29.89 34.29 38.02
C GLY A 751 29.05 35.37 38.74
N ARG A 752 29.68 36.43 39.28
CA ARG A 752 28.97 37.58 39.87
C ARG A 752 28.30 38.47 38.83
N LEU A 753 28.85 38.62 37.62
CA LEU A 753 28.22 39.41 36.56
C LEU A 753 26.95 38.73 36.00
N SER A 754 26.93 37.39 35.95
CA SER A 754 25.75 36.61 35.59
C SER A 754 24.62 36.81 36.60
N ARG A 755 24.92 36.65 37.91
CA ARG A 755 23.93 36.82 38.99
C ARG A 755 23.41 38.25 39.11
N ALA A 756 24.21 39.26 38.73
CA ALA A 756 23.74 40.63 38.62
C ALA A 756 22.63 40.78 37.56
N ARG A 757 22.79 40.16 36.38
CA ARG A 757 21.75 40.14 35.33
C ARG A 757 20.50 39.38 35.75
N GLU A 758 20.64 38.25 36.44
CA GLU A 758 19.50 37.51 37.00
C GLU A 758 18.73 38.36 38.03
N SER A 759 19.43 39.06 38.94
CA SER A 759 18.78 39.95 39.93
C SER A 759 18.01 41.13 39.31
N THR A 760 18.39 41.59 38.11
CA THR A 760 17.62 42.60 37.36
C THR A 760 16.38 42.04 36.66
N LEU A 761 16.28 40.72 36.44
CA LEU A 761 15.05 40.08 35.99
C LEU A 761 14.05 39.93 37.14
N ASP A 762 14.48 39.45 38.30
CA ASP A 762 13.62 39.37 39.50
C ASP A 762 13.07 40.74 39.91
N TYR A 763 13.90 41.80 39.84
CA TYR A 763 13.46 43.17 40.11
C TYR A 763 12.44 43.69 39.07
N LYS A 764 12.56 43.31 37.79
CA LYS A 764 11.58 43.66 36.75
C LYS A 764 10.29 42.83 36.82
N LEU A 765 10.31 41.66 37.46
CA LEU A 765 9.16 40.75 37.56
C LEU A 765 8.40 40.84 38.90
N GLY A 766 8.88 41.66 39.85
CA GLY A 766 8.04 42.22 40.92
C GLY A 766 7.71 41.29 42.10
N LEU A 767 8.41 40.18 42.29
CA LEU A 767 8.12 39.19 43.35
C LEU A 767 9.18 39.25 44.47
N LYS A 768 8.84 39.88 45.60
CA LYS A 768 9.76 40.12 46.73
C LYS A 768 9.10 39.84 48.10
N GLY A 769 9.46 38.71 48.72
CA GLY A 769 8.79 38.18 49.93
C GLY A 769 7.48 37.49 49.58
N ILE A 770 6.97 36.49 50.33
CA ILE A 770 7.25 35.97 51.68
C ILE A 770 7.26 34.42 51.55
N GLY A 771 7.98 33.59 52.30
CA GLY A 771 8.95 33.82 53.38
C GLY A 771 9.11 32.53 54.21
N GLY A 772 10.03 31.62 53.83
CA GLY A 772 10.13 30.31 54.50
C GLY A 772 11.20 29.34 53.96
N GLY A 773 12.43 29.45 54.46
CA GLY A 773 13.32 28.30 54.75
C GLY A 773 13.91 27.42 53.65
N GLN A 774 13.39 27.35 52.41
CA GLN A 774 13.88 26.38 51.40
C GLN A 774 14.60 27.00 50.20
N ARG A 775 15.75 26.41 49.83
CA ARG A 775 16.44 26.67 48.54
C ARG A 775 15.78 25.83 47.44
N ARG A 776 15.26 26.48 46.38
CA ARG A 776 14.79 25.77 45.17
C ARG A 776 15.96 25.09 44.43
N PRO A 777 15.77 23.87 43.88
CA PRO A 777 16.82 23.13 43.18
C PRO A 777 17.05 23.59 41.73
N ASN A 778 18.20 23.20 41.16
CA ASN A 778 18.64 23.56 39.80
C ASN A 778 17.70 22.96 38.71
N PRO A 779 17.18 23.76 37.76
CA PRO A 779 16.21 23.31 36.75
C PRO A 779 16.71 22.24 35.76
N VAL A 780 18.02 21.98 35.68
CA VAL A 780 18.59 20.92 34.80
C VAL A 780 18.47 19.50 35.43
N SER A 781 17.44 19.26 36.25
CA SER A 781 17.22 17.98 36.93
C SER A 781 15.73 17.60 36.92
N LEU A 782 15.42 16.29 36.90
CA LEU A 782 14.04 15.79 36.93
C LEU A 782 13.24 16.30 38.14
N LYS A 783 13.89 16.45 39.32
CA LYS A 783 13.26 17.09 40.49
C LYS A 783 13.06 18.61 40.32
N GLY A 784 13.97 19.30 39.65
CA GLY A 784 13.78 20.71 39.27
C GLY A 784 12.60 20.88 38.30
N TRP A 785 12.48 20.02 37.30
CA TRP A 785 11.36 19.99 36.36
C TRP A 785 10.02 19.69 37.06
N ALA A 786 9.96 18.68 37.92
CA ALA A 786 8.77 18.39 38.73
C ALA A 786 8.37 19.62 39.57
N SER A 787 9.32 20.26 40.26
CA SER A 787 9.06 21.47 41.03
C SER A 787 8.59 22.65 40.16
N LEU A 788 8.99 22.74 38.89
CA LEU A 788 8.57 23.81 37.97
C LEU A 788 7.17 23.55 37.39
N VAL A 789 6.80 22.27 37.22
CA VAL A 789 5.46 21.83 36.85
C VAL A 789 4.48 22.05 38.00
N GLU A 790 4.83 21.67 39.23
CA GLU A 790 4.07 21.97 40.45
C GLU A 790 3.81 23.49 40.60
N ASP A 791 4.85 24.32 40.51
CA ASP A 791 4.76 25.79 40.66
C ASP A 791 3.88 26.44 39.57
N ARG A 792 3.90 25.92 38.33
CA ARG A 792 3.01 26.34 37.24
C ARG A 792 1.56 25.87 37.45
N ILE A 793 1.35 24.63 37.92
CA ILE A 793 0.03 24.11 38.25
C ILE A 793 -0.58 24.91 39.40
N GLU A 794 0.19 25.25 40.42
CA GLU A 794 -0.32 26.02 41.54
C GLU A 794 -0.61 27.49 41.15
N LYS A 795 0.22 28.09 40.30
CA LYS A 795 -0.06 29.42 39.75
C LYS A 795 -1.36 29.42 38.91
N ALA A 796 -1.54 28.47 38.01
CA ALA A 796 -2.79 28.34 37.23
C ALA A 796 -4.00 27.94 38.09
N ARG A 797 -3.80 27.34 39.28
CA ARG A 797 -4.83 27.11 40.31
C ARG A 797 -5.25 28.41 41.00
N LEU A 798 -4.30 29.29 41.32
CA LEU A 798 -4.55 30.61 41.92
C LEU A 798 -5.20 31.57 40.92
N GLU A 799 -4.73 31.59 39.67
CA GLU A 799 -5.36 32.30 38.53
C GLU A 799 -6.75 31.73 38.15
N GLY A 800 -7.17 30.62 38.77
CA GLY A 800 -8.50 30.07 38.61
C GLY A 800 -8.75 29.31 37.31
N GLN A 801 -7.72 29.05 36.48
CA GLN A 801 -7.86 28.38 35.18
C GLN A 801 -8.55 27.00 35.31
N PHE A 802 -8.22 26.25 36.38
CA PHE A 802 -8.85 24.96 36.69
C PHE A 802 -10.32 25.03 37.15
N ARG A 803 -10.92 26.23 37.31
CA ARG A 803 -12.34 26.38 37.70
C ARG A 803 -13.30 26.02 36.55
N ASN A 804 -12.93 26.33 35.31
CA ASN A 804 -13.83 26.23 34.14
C ASN A 804 -13.57 25.01 33.23
N ILE A 805 -12.84 23.99 33.70
CA ILE A 805 -12.53 22.80 32.90
C ILE A 805 -13.79 21.95 32.66
N LYS A 806 -14.23 21.86 31.40
CA LYS A 806 -15.33 20.99 30.96
C LYS A 806 -15.07 19.53 31.38
N GLY A 807 -15.86 19.04 32.34
CA GLY A 807 -15.79 17.67 32.86
C GLY A 807 -15.02 17.50 34.18
N ARG A 808 -14.63 18.57 34.88
CA ARG A 808 -14.11 18.50 36.26
C ARG A 808 -15.08 17.70 37.15
N GLY A 809 -14.55 16.73 37.90
CA GLY A 809 -15.33 15.87 38.80
C GLY A 809 -16.05 14.68 38.14
N LYS A 810 -16.01 14.53 36.81
CA LYS A 810 -16.50 13.32 36.13
C LYS A 810 -15.36 12.30 35.97
N PRO A 811 -15.60 10.99 36.21
CA PRO A 811 -14.62 9.97 35.88
C PRO A 811 -14.22 10.03 34.40
N MET A 812 -12.93 9.87 34.10
CA MET A 812 -12.52 9.64 32.73
C MET A 812 -12.90 8.22 32.33
N GLN A 813 -13.47 8.03 31.14
CA GLN A 813 -13.65 6.69 30.58
C GLN A 813 -12.29 6.02 30.46
N THR A 814 -12.18 4.86 31.10
CA THR A 814 -11.07 3.92 30.96
C THR A 814 -11.09 3.37 29.54
N LEU A 815 -9.98 3.52 28.83
CA LEU A 815 -9.79 2.96 27.49
C LEU A 815 -8.99 1.66 27.62
N THR A 816 -9.13 0.75 26.66
CA THR A 816 -8.41 -0.53 26.65
C THR A 816 -6.88 -0.34 26.72
N GLU A 817 -6.39 0.75 26.11
CA GLU A 817 -4.99 1.20 26.12
C GLU A 817 -4.46 1.57 27.51
N GLU A 818 -5.32 1.93 28.47
CA GLU A 818 -4.89 2.23 29.86
C GLU A 818 -4.39 0.96 30.59
N LYS A 819 -4.57 -0.22 29.99
CA LYS A 819 -4.01 -1.50 30.45
C LYS A 819 -2.73 -1.92 29.70
N ASN A 820 -2.19 -1.09 28.81
CA ASN A 820 -0.98 -1.42 28.05
C ASN A 820 0.25 -1.45 28.99
N PRO A 821 0.92 -2.60 29.20
CA PRO A 821 2.03 -2.71 30.15
C PRO A 821 3.33 -2.03 29.67
N PHE A 822 3.38 -1.57 28.42
CA PHE A 822 4.55 -0.92 27.81
C PHE A 822 4.50 0.61 27.83
N ILE A 823 3.44 1.22 28.39
CA ILE A 823 3.31 2.67 28.55
C ILE A 823 3.07 2.96 30.04
N ALA A 824 3.91 3.81 30.65
CA ALA A 824 3.67 4.27 32.01
C ALA A 824 2.31 4.99 32.08
N ARG A 825 1.47 4.62 33.05
CA ARG A 825 0.09 5.13 33.15
C ARG A 825 0.06 6.64 33.28
N GLU A 826 1.09 7.19 33.91
CA GLU A 826 1.36 8.61 34.08
C GLU A 826 1.64 9.31 32.73
N GLU A 827 2.44 8.71 31.82
CA GLU A 827 2.64 9.24 30.46
C GLU A 827 1.35 9.20 29.63
N PHE A 828 0.60 8.08 29.70
CA PHE A 828 -0.66 7.93 28.99
C PHE A 828 -1.68 9.00 29.41
N LEU A 829 -1.85 9.21 30.72
CA LEU A 829 -2.74 10.25 31.26
C LEU A 829 -2.23 11.66 30.95
N MET A 830 -0.91 11.91 31.01
CA MET A 830 -0.33 13.21 30.66
C MET A 830 -0.59 13.58 29.19
N ASN A 831 -0.33 12.65 28.25
CA ASN A 831 -0.59 12.86 26.82
C ASN A 831 -2.08 13.15 26.55
N ARG A 832 -2.99 12.42 27.22
CA ARG A 832 -4.44 12.64 27.14
C ARG A 832 -4.87 14.01 27.69
N ILE A 833 -4.18 14.54 28.70
CA ILE A 833 -4.40 15.90 29.24
C ILE A 833 -3.87 16.97 28.27
N VAL A 834 -2.68 16.76 27.69
CA VAL A 834 -2.05 17.67 26.72
C VAL A 834 -2.92 17.81 25.46
N GLN A 835 -3.30 16.69 24.84
CA GLN A 835 -4.17 16.66 23.65
C GLN A 835 -5.54 17.33 23.92
N ARG A 836 -6.17 17.04 25.07
CA ARG A 836 -7.49 17.58 25.43
C ARG A 836 -7.49 19.10 25.69
N ASN A 837 -6.34 19.66 26.05
CA ASN A 837 -6.20 21.08 26.38
C ASN A 837 -5.51 21.91 25.27
N GLY A 838 -5.11 21.29 24.16
CA GLY A 838 -4.51 21.99 23.01
C GLY A 838 -3.12 22.59 23.26
N ALA A 839 -2.41 22.16 24.32
CA ALA A 839 -1.11 22.72 24.68
C ALA A 839 0.00 22.11 23.81
N ALA A 840 0.65 22.91 22.97
CA ALA A 840 1.83 22.47 22.24
C ALA A 840 3.02 22.24 23.20
N PRO A 841 3.86 21.20 22.99
CA PRO A 841 5.13 21.09 23.69
C PRO A 841 6.03 22.29 23.37
N PRO A 842 6.75 22.90 24.33
CA PRO A 842 7.50 24.16 24.11
C PRO A 842 8.57 24.13 23.00
N TRP A 843 9.04 22.96 22.58
CA TRP A 843 9.95 22.85 21.44
C TRP A 843 9.26 23.02 20.08
N VAL A 844 7.95 22.79 19.99
CA VAL A 844 7.15 22.97 18.76
C VAL A 844 6.93 24.46 18.47
N GLU A 845 6.73 25.28 19.50
CA GLU A 845 6.65 26.74 19.36
C GLU A 845 7.96 27.31 18.79
N ILE A 846 9.10 26.82 19.30
CA ILE A 846 10.45 27.18 18.86
C ILE A 846 10.78 26.58 17.47
N GLN A 847 10.08 25.52 17.05
CA GLN A 847 10.19 25.03 15.68
C GLN A 847 9.64 26.05 14.68
N GLY A 848 8.49 26.65 14.96
CA GLY A 848 7.91 27.70 14.11
C GLY A 848 8.78 28.96 14.04
N GLU A 849 9.41 29.36 15.16
CA GLU A 849 10.43 30.43 15.15
C GLU A 849 11.60 30.08 14.20
N LEU A 850 12.12 28.86 14.28
CA LEU A 850 13.27 28.40 13.51
C LEU A 850 12.94 28.25 12.01
N GLU A 851 11.82 27.63 11.65
CA GLU A 851 11.40 27.44 10.26
C GLU A 851 11.14 28.79 9.55
N SER A 852 10.52 29.74 10.25
CA SER A 852 10.33 31.11 9.76
C SER A 852 11.68 31.84 9.53
N ALA A 853 12.62 31.71 10.48
CA ALA A 853 13.94 32.30 10.35
C ALA A 853 14.77 31.70 9.20
N VAL A 854 14.73 30.37 9.02
CA VAL A 854 15.43 29.66 7.93
C VAL A 854 14.85 30.05 6.56
N SER A 855 13.51 30.12 6.45
CA SER A 855 12.84 30.57 5.22
C SER A 855 13.24 32.00 4.86
N THR A 856 13.18 32.92 5.82
CA THR A 856 13.58 34.33 5.64
C THR A 856 15.04 34.47 5.21
N PHE A 857 15.95 33.70 5.84
CA PHE A 857 17.37 33.69 5.50
C PHE A 857 17.62 33.20 4.06
N ARG A 858 17.02 32.07 3.67
CA ARG A 858 17.17 31.50 2.32
C ARG A 858 16.67 32.46 1.25
N GLU A 859 15.51 33.09 1.46
CA GLU A 859 14.92 34.02 0.49
C GLU A 859 15.78 35.28 0.28
N VAL A 860 16.37 35.84 1.34
CA VAL A 860 17.28 37.00 1.22
C VAL A 860 18.52 36.64 0.39
N ILE A 861 19.12 35.47 0.60
CA ILE A 861 20.27 35.04 -0.21
C ILE A 861 19.83 34.72 -1.65
N LYS A 862 18.68 34.04 -1.85
CA LYS A 862 18.10 33.75 -3.17
C LYS A 862 17.97 35.04 -4.00
N GLN A 863 17.31 36.06 -3.44
CA GLN A 863 17.17 37.36 -4.10
C GLN A 863 18.50 38.10 -4.30
N SER A 864 19.46 37.97 -3.37
CA SER A 864 20.80 38.55 -3.58
C SER A 864 21.53 37.88 -4.74
N TRP A 865 21.53 36.54 -4.79
CA TRP A 865 22.22 35.78 -5.82
C TRP A 865 21.58 35.98 -7.19
N THR A 866 20.25 35.83 -7.33
CA THR A 866 19.55 36.00 -8.60
C THR A 866 19.85 37.36 -9.23
N ARG A 867 19.80 38.46 -8.45
CA ARG A 867 20.14 39.80 -8.94
C ARG A 867 21.61 39.95 -9.35
N ARG A 868 22.54 39.27 -8.68
CA ARG A 868 23.97 39.27 -9.02
C ARG A 868 24.24 38.44 -10.27
N ALA A 869 23.71 37.22 -10.35
CA ALA A 869 23.86 36.30 -11.47
C ALA A 869 23.28 36.88 -12.77
N VAL A 870 22.03 37.36 -12.75
CA VAL A 870 21.40 38.01 -13.91
C VAL A 870 22.24 39.19 -14.39
N ARG A 871 22.70 40.07 -13.49
CA ARG A 871 23.57 41.21 -13.85
C ARG A 871 24.92 40.76 -14.43
N MET A 872 25.52 39.71 -13.89
CA MET A 872 26.83 39.22 -14.32
C MET A 872 26.73 38.55 -15.70
N LEU A 873 25.71 37.72 -15.93
CA LEU A 873 25.43 37.11 -17.23
C LEU A 873 25.11 38.16 -18.30
N THR A 874 24.27 39.17 -18.01
CA THR A 874 23.99 40.27 -18.98
C THR A 874 25.19 41.19 -19.30
N ILE A 875 26.29 41.12 -18.52
CA ILE A 875 27.52 41.87 -18.79
C ILE A 875 28.58 41.00 -19.49
N THR A 876 28.60 39.70 -19.23
CA THR A 876 29.63 38.78 -19.73
C THR A 876 29.24 38.00 -20.98
N GLN A 877 27.94 37.86 -21.27
CA GLN A 877 27.44 37.11 -22.44
C GLN A 877 26.77 38.06 -23.44
N PRO A 878 27.07 37.93 -24.75
CA PRO A 878 26.32 38.61 -25.82
C PRO A 878 24.82 38.29 -25.75
N ALA A 879 23.97 39.29 -26.01
CA ALA A 879 22.51 39.16 -25.90
C ALA A 879 21.92 37.97 -26.70
N ALA A 880 22.50 37.65 -27.86
CA ALA A 880 22.09 36.52 -28.71
C ALA A 880 22.40 35.11 -28.13
N LEU A 881 23.15 35.02 -27.02
CA LEU A 881 23.43 33.77 -26.29
C LEU A 881 22.62 33.62 -24.99
N LEU A 882 22.06 34.71 -24.44
CA LEU A 882 21.26 34.64 -23.21
C LEU A 882 20.05 33.68 -23.32
N PRO A 883 19.28 33.63 -24.43
CA PRO A 883 18.18 32.67 -24.60
C PRO A 883 18.62 31.21 -24.81
N LYS A 884 19.93 30.93 -24.85
CA LYS A 884 20.50 29.60 -25.11
C LYS A 884 21.17 28.98 -23.87
N LEU A 885 21.18 29.70 -22.74
CA LEU A 885 21.68 29.20 -21.47
C LEU A 885 20.74 28.12 -20.91
N THR A 886 21.29 27.00 -20.47
CA THR A 886 20.52 25.94 -19.82
C THR A 886 20.51 26.11 -18.30
N LEU A 887 19.57 25.43 -17.62
CA LEU A 887 19.51 25.39 -16.16
C LEU A 887 20.81 24.84 -15.55
N ALA A 888 21.51 23.93 -16.25
CA ALA A 888 22.80 23.40 -15.81
C ALA A 888 23.90 24.47 -15.83
N ASP A 889 23.97 25.30 -16.88
CA ASP A 889 24.96 26.39 -16.99
C ASP A 889 24.78 27.43 -15.88
N VAL A 890 23.51 27.75 -15.57
CA VAL A 890 23.16 28.71 -14.52
C VAL A 890 23.38 28.13 -13.11
N ALA A 891 23.09 26.85 -12.87
CA ALA A 891 23.32 26.20 -11.57
C ALA A 891 24.81 25.91 -11.29
N ALA A 892 25.63 25.81 -12.34
CA ALA A 892 27.09 25.71 -12.25
C ALA A 892 27.78 27.05 -11.95
N LEU A 893 27.08 28.18 -12.10
CA LEU A 893 27.60 29.52 -11.90
C LEU A 893 28.06 29.74 -10.44
N ARG A 894 29.25 30.35 -10.25
CA ARG A 894 29.82 30.72 -8.95
C ARG A 894 30.52 32.07 -9.07
N ASP A 895 30.60 32.81 -7.97
CA ASP A 895 31.23 34.14 -7.94
C ASP A 895 31.88 34.41 -6.58
N ALA A 896 33.20 34.22 -6.52
CA ALA A 896 34.00 34.45 -5.32
C ALA A 896 33.95 35.90 -4.82
N ASP A 897 33.71 36.86 -5.71
CA ASP A 897 33.66 38.29 -5.42
C ASP A 897 32.37 38.67 -4.70
N TRP A 898 31.24 38.01 -5.04
CA TRP A 898 29.98 38.10 -4.31
C TRP A 898 30.05 37.32 -2.99
N GLU A 899 30.53 36.07 -3.01
CA GLU A 899 30.69 35.29 -1.79
C GLU A 899 31.56 36.00 -0.74
N SER A 900 32.66 36.65 -1.15
CA SER A 900 33.53 37.37 -0.23
C SER A 900 32.91 38.65 0.34
N ARG A 901 31.92 39.26 -0.34
CA ARG A 901 31.22 40.46 0.14
C ARG A 901 30.10 40.09 1.12
N GLU A 902 29.27 39.11 0.75
CA GLU A 902 28.15 38.67 1.60
C GLU A 902 28.59 37.74 2.75
N LYS A 903 29.83 37.23 2.73
CA LYS A 903 30.38 36.32 3.76
C LYS A 903 30.06 36.75 5.19
N ALA A 904 30.27 38.03 5.52
CA ALA A 904 30.04 38.53 6.88
C ALA A 904 28.55 38.44 7.30
N TYR A 905 27.63 38.73 6.38
CA TYR A 905 26.20 38.59 6.60
C TYR A 905 25.81 37.10 6.74
N HIS A 906 26.30 36.25 5.83
CA HIS A 906 26.05 34.81 5.84
C HIS A 906 26.56 34.12 7.11
N ASP A 907 27.80 34.41 7.53
CA ASP A 907 28.41 33.81 8.73
C ASP A 907 27.64 34.27 10.01
N THR A 908 27.21 35.53 10.10
CA THR A 908 26.41 36.04 11.24
C THR A 908 25.01 35.44 11.30
N ALA A 909 24.26 35.44 10.20
CA ALA A 909 22.90 34.88 10.17
C ALA A 909 22.90 33.37 10.43
N ILE A 910 23.94 32.64 10.02
CA ILE A 910 24.11 31.23 10.36
C ILE A 910 24.45 31.02 11.84
N GLU A 911 25.19 31.93 12.50
CA GLU A 911 25.36 31.86 13.95
C GLU A 911 24.03 32.09 14.70
N GLU A 912 23.20 33.03 14.24
CA GLU A 912 21.86 33.29 14.78
C GLU A 912 20.93 32.08 14.60
N LEU A 913 20.84 31.51 13.39
CA LEU A 913 20.11 30.27 13.12
C LEU A 913 20.62 29.11 14.00
N ASN A 914 21.93 28.95 14.13
CA ASN A 914 22.52 27.94 15.01
C ASN A 914 22.30 28.25 16.51
N SER A 915 21.98 29.48 16.89
CA SER A 915 21.52 29.81 18.25
C SER A 915 20.08 29.34 18.49
N LEU A 916 19.20 29.44 17.48
CA LEU A 916 17.85 28.87 17.52
C LEU A 916 17.89 27.34 17.48
N VAL A 917 18.78 26.72 16.69
CA VAL A 917 19.00 25.26 16.73
C VAL A 917 19.52 24.81 18.11
N ARG A 918 20.41 25.59 18.76
CA ARG A 918 20.83 25.34 20.16
C ARG A 918 19.63 25.41 21.13
N LYS A 919 18.77 26.44 21.02
CA LYS A 919 17.54 26.63 21.82
C LYS A 919 16.56 25.46 21.61
N TYR A 920 16.34 25.07 20.36
CA TYR A 920 15.48 23.96 19.94
C TYR A 920 15.99 22.61 20.44
N ASN A 921 17.23 22.22 20.11
CA ASN A 921 17.81 20.92 20.49
C ASN A 921 17.95 20.72 22.02
N GLY A 922 18.02 21.83 22.78
CA GLY A 922 17.98 21.80 24.25
C GLY A 922 16.62 21.40 24.85
N LEU A 923 15.54 21.48 24.07
CA LEU A 923 14.16 21.19 24.48
C LEU A 923 13.52 20.05 23.66
N ALA A 924 13.99 19.83 22.43
CA ALA A 924 13.52 18.80 21.51
C ALA A 924 14.08 17.41 21.88
N PRO A 925 13.24 16.35 21.89
CA PRO A 925 13.68 14.97 22.06
C PRO A 925 14.71 14.54 21.01
N TYR A 926 15.59 13.59 21.36
CA TYR A 926 16.76 13.21 20.55
C TYR A 926 16.43 12.90 19.08
N ALA A 927 15.32 12.19 18.82
CA ALA A 927 14.92 11.74 17.49
C ALA A 927 14.57 12.88 16.49
N VAL A 928 14.29 14.09 16.97
CA VAL A 928 13.94 15.27 16.14
C VAL A 928 14.94 16.42 16.30
N ARG A 929 16.15 16.15 16.81
CA ARG A 929 17.19 17.18 16.87
C ARG A 929 17.69 17.52 15.47
N ARG A 930 17.73 18.82 15.15
CA ARG A 930 18.18 19.33 13.86
C ARG A 930 19.71 19.50 13.85
N PRO A 931 20.41 19.23 12.73
CA PRO A 931 21.82 19.57 12.58
C PRO A 931 22.04 21.08 12.57
N TYR A 932 23.29 21.51 12.75
CA TYR A 932 23.67 22.92 12.59
C TYR A 932 23.84 23.28 11.10
N TYR A 933 23.37 24.47 10.74
CA TYR A 933 23.52 25.04 9.40
C TYR A 933 24.98 25.40 9.13
N MET A 934 25.43 25.21 7.89
CA MET A 934 26.80 25.47 7.44
C MET A 934 26.80 26.29 6.15
N ARG A 935 27.61 27.34 6.06
CA ARG A 935 27.57 28.31 4.96
C ARG A 935 27.75 27.69 3.57
N GLY A 936 28.67 26.73 3.41
CA GLY A 936 28.87 26.04 2.13
C GLY A 936 27.61 25.27 1.68
N ALA A 937 26.98 24.52 2.59
CA ALA A 937 25.82 23.69 2.26
C ALA A 937 24.58 24.52 1.89
N GLU A 938 24.37 25.67 2.56
CA GLU A 938 23.27 26.59 2.20
C GLU A 938 23.58 27.38 0.91
N LEU A 939 24.83 27.76 0.65
CA LEU A 939 25.22 28.35 -0.64
C LEU A 939 25.02 27.35 -1.80
N ASP A 940 25.52 26.11 -1.68
CA ASP A 940 25.30 25.06 -2.69
C ASP A 940 23.84 24.60 -2.79
N ARG A 941 22.98 24.94 -1.83
CA ARG A 941 21.52 24.87 -1.99
C ARG A 941 21.01 26.02 -2.86
N VAL A 942 21.29 27.27 -2.47
CA VAL A 942 20.88 28.49 -3.19
C VAL A 942 21.31 28.45 -4.66
N TYR A 943 22.56 28.07 -4.96
CA TYR A 943 23.07 28.00 -6.33
C TYR A 943 22.28 27.04 -7.23
N ARG A 944 21.67 25.98 -6.67
CA ARG A 944 20.78 25.08 -7.42
C ARG A 944 19.34 25.61 -7.50
N GLU A 945 18.82 26.14 -6.40
CA GLU A 945 17.43 26.61 -6.27
C GLU A 945 17.14 27.96 -6.97
N CYS A 946 18.17 28.72 -7.38
CA CYS A 946 18.01 29.96 -8.15
C CYS A 946 17.97 29.78 -9.68
N GLY A 947 18.24 28.57 -10.20
CA GLY A 947 18.46 28.37 -11.64
C GLY A 947 17.29 28.81 -12.52
N GLU A 948 16.06 28.51 -12.09
CA GLU A 948 14.83 28.85 -12.80
C GLU A 948 14.52 30.36 -12.73
N ASP A 949 14.58 30.96 -11.54
CA ASP A 949 14.40 32.41 -11.33
C ASP A 949 15.34 33.25 -12.22
N ILE A 950 16.61 32.84 -12.32
CA ILE A 950 17.63 33.54 -13.12
C ILE A 950 17.31 33.45 -14.62
N LEU A 951 16.88 32.28 -15.11
CA LEU A 951 16.48 32.12 -16.52
C LEU A 951 15.24 32.96 -16.86
N LEU A 952 14.24 32.99 -15.98
CA LEU A 952 13.05 33.86 -16.12
C LEU A 952 13.44 35.35 -16.19
N ASN A 953 14.24 35.82 -15.21
CA ASN A 953 14.73 37.21 -15.17
C ASN A 953 15.63 37.59 -16.35
N LEU A 954 16.23 36.62 -17.05
CA LEU A 954 17.01 36.84 -18.27
C LEU A 954 16.10 36.92 -19.51
N ALA A 955 15.07 36.08 -19.60
CA ALA A 955 14.11 36.11 -20.69
C ALA A 955 13.37 37.45 -20.77
N GLU A 956 12.81 37.93 -19.65
CA GLU A 956 12.14 39.23 -19.53
C GLU A 956 13.01 40.40 -20.01
N ARG A 957 14.34 40.34 -19.75
CA ARG A 957 15.30 41.38 -20.14
C ARG A 957 15.67 41.33 -21.62
N VAL A 958 15.71 40.15 -22.23
CA VAL A 958 15.94 40.04 -23.68
C VAL A 958 14.73 40.59 -24.43
N ASP A 959 13.52 40.21 -24.02
CA ASP A 959 12.27 40.64 -24.67
C ASP A 959 12.10 42.17 -24.59
N GLY A 960 12.25 42.74 -23.38
CA GLY A 960 12.24 44.19 -23.17
C GLY A 960 13.34 44.96 -23.92
N SER A 961 14.43 44.31 -24.35
CA SER A 961 15.51 44.97 -25.10
C SER A 961 15.23 45.09 -26.61
N GLN A 962 14.36 44.24 -27.18
CA GLN A 962 14.02 44.31 -28.61
C GLN A 962 13.06 45.47 -28.92
N SER A 963 12.33 45.97 -27.91
CA SER A 963 11.37 47.07 -28.03
C SER A 963 11.99 48.43 -28.46
N GLN A 964 13.29 48.66 -28.24
CA GLN A 964 13.92 49.97 -28.45
C GLN A 964 14.73 50.15 -29.75
N TYR A 965 14.82 49.14 -30.62
CA TYR A 965 15.57 49.23 -31.89
C TYR A 965 14.68 49.02 -33.13
N SER A 966 13.66 49.86 -33.26
CA SER A 966 12.77 49.90 -34.44
C SER A 966 12.26 51.32 -34.73
N SER A 967 13.17 52.24 -35.09
CA SER A 967 12.78 53.56 -35.61
C SER A 967 13.85 54.08 -36.57
N GLY A 968 13.44 54.48 -37.79
CA GLY A 968 14.38 54.89 -38.83
C GLY A 968 13.90 54.80 -40.28
N SER A 969 12.73 55.39 -40.60
CA SER A 969 12.37 56.05 -41.89
C SER A 969 12.55 55.31 -43.24
N THR A 970 11.72 55.48 -44.27
CA THR A 970 10.85 56.62 -44.69
C THR A 970 9.58 56.12 -45.39
N ASP A 971 8.46 56.84 -45.18
CA ASP A 971 7.39 57.27 -46.11
C ASP A 971 6.70 56.24 -47.05
N SER A 972 5.43 56.40 -47.47
CA SER A 972 4.52 57.56 -47.41
C SER A 972 3.02 57.16 -47.30
N ASP A 973 2.17 58.11 -46.88
CA ASP A 973 0.72 58.32 -47.18
C ASP A 973 -0.32 57.20 -46.89
N GLU A 974 -1.60 57.44 -46.53
CA GLU A 974 -2.34 58.63 -46.03
C GLU A 974 -3.63 58.17 -45.28
N ASP A 975 -4.35 59.14 -44.68
CA ASP A 975 -5.77 59.14 -44.22
C ASP A 975 -6.35 58.32 -43.02
N GLU A 976 -6.91 59.12 -42.10
CA GLU A 976 -8.14 59.02 -41.27
C GLU A 976 -8.50 57.77 -40.41
N GLY A 977 -8.50 57.98 -39.08
CA GLY A 977 -9.44 57.37 -38.11
C GLY A 977 -10.62 58.31 -37.83
N PRO A 978 -11.30 58.30 -36.65
CA PRO A 978 -11.03 57.62 -35.37
C PRO A 978 -12.22 56.65 -34.99
N ILE A 979 -12.66 56.27 -33.77
CA ILE A 979 -12.50 56.73 -32.36
C ILE A 979 -12.44 55.54 -31.35
N ARG A 980 -11.72 55.81 -30.26
CA ARG A 980 -11.62 55.25 -28.89
C ARG A 980 -12.95 54.74 -28.25
N GLN A 981 -13.00 54.02 -27.11
CA GLN A 981 -12.18 54.11 -25.89
C GLN A 981 -12.10 52.81 -25.06
N SER A 982 -10.99 52.63 -24.33
CA SER A 982 -10.96 52.23 -22.92
C SER A 982 -9.78 52.95 -22.25
N SER A 983 -9.71 53.03 -20.91
CA SER A 983 -8.82 53.97 -20.19
C SER A 983 -8.04 53.35 -19.03
N ASP A 984 -6.77 53.75 -18.91
CA ASP A 984 -5.87 53.37 -17.82
C ASP A 984 -6.19 54.02 -16.47
N SER A 985 -5.58 53.49 -15.39
CA SER A 985 -5.03 54.35 -14.33
C SER A 985 -3.85 53.66 -13.61
N ASP A 986 -2.63 54.13 -13.89
CA ASP A 986 -1.41 53.74 -13.17
C ASP A 986 -1.35 54.33 -11.75
N GLN A 987 -0.58 53.67 -10.87
CA GLN A 987 0.10 54.36 -9.78
C GLN A 987 1.58 53.94 -9.68
N ASN A 988 2.46 54.92 -9.87
CA ASN A 988 3.91 54.78 -9.78
C ASN A 988 4.38 54.42 -8.36
N TRP A 989 5.36 53.52 -8.27
CA TRP A 989 6.16 53.32 -7.05
C TRP A 989 7.55 53.95 -7.17
N ALA A 990 7.84 54.92 -6.31
CA ALA A 990 9.17 55.51 -6.18
C ALA A 990 10.09 54.64 -5.29
N PRO A 991 11.41 54.58 -5.56
CA PRO A 991 12.30 53.67 -4.85
C PRO A 991 12.59 54.12 -3.41
N LEU A 992 12.09 53.34 -2.44
CA LEU A 992 12.46 53.46 -1.03
C LEU A 992 13.96 53.18 -0.83
N ARG A 993 14.63 54.02 -0.03
CA ARG A 993 16.06 53.87 0.26
C ARG A 993 16.26 52.88 1.41
N ILE A 994 17.28 52.02 1.29
CA ILE A 994 17.62 50.96 2.26
C ILE A 994 17.72 51.48 3.71
N ARG A 995 18.14 52.74 3.89
CA ARG A 995 18.26 53.41 5.21
C ARG A 995 16.93 53.53 5.97
N ASP A 996 15.80 53.58 5.28
CA ASP A 996 14.49 53.80 5.91
C ASP A 996 13.85 52.46 6.31
N ILE A 997 14.08 51.40 5.53
CA ILE A 997 13.78 50.01 5.92
C ILE A 997 14.53 49.62 7.21
N ILE A 998 15.81 50.02 7.33
CA ILE A 998 16.63 49.79 8.52
C ILE A 998 16.06 50.48 9.77
N LYS A 999 15.47 51.68 9.64
CA LYS A 999 14.75 52.34 10.76
C LYS A 999 13.49 51.55 11.13
N GLN A 1000 12.74 51.09 10.14
CA GLN A 1000 11.50 50.34 10.35
C GLN A 1000 11.78 49.02 11.10
N TRP A 1001 12.80 48.27 10.69
CA TRP A 1001 13.26 47.03 11.35
C TRP A 1001 13.76 47.26 12.78
N MET A 1002 14.52 48.33 13.05
CA MET A 1002 14.93 48.66 14.43
C MET A 1002 13.78 49.20 15.30
N SER A 1003 12.69 49.69 14.70
CA SER A 1003 11.52 50.20 15.45
C SER A 1003 10.62 49.07 15.98
N SER A 1004 10.43 47.98 15.22
CA SER A 1004 9.60 46.84 15.64
C SER A 1004 10.22 46.04 16.79
N TRP A 1005 11.55 46.11 16.96
CA TRP A 1005 12.28 45.41 18.03
C TRP A 1005 12.20 46.08 19.42
N ARG A 1006 11.54 47.23 19.56
CA ARG A 1006 11.42 47.97 20.84
C ARG A 1006 9.98 48.23 21.24
N GLY A 1007 9.27 47.16 21.63
CA GLY A 1007 7.93 47.28 22.20
C GLY A 1007 7.92 47.94 23.59
N THR A 1008 7.04 48.92 23.77
CA THR A 1008 6.48 49.32 25.07
C THR A 1008 4.95 49.33 24.96
N PRO A 1009 4.22 48.97 26.03
CA PRO A 1009 2.80 48.62 25.95
C PRO A 1009 1.88 49.83 26.16
N ASP A 1010 0.65 49.72 25.68
CA ASP A 1010 -0.46 50.52 26.21
C ASP A 1010 -1.77 49.70 26.32
N ALA A 1011 -2.68 50.13 27.18
CA ALA A 1011 -3.83 49.35 27.65
C ALA A 1011 -5.19 49.84 27.11
N PRO A 1012 -6.23 49.00 27.04
CA PRO A 1012 -7.43 49.30 26.27
C PRO A 1012 -8.39 50.30 26.95
N ARG A 1013 -9.03 51.17 26.15
CA ARG A 1013 -10.17 52.00 26.57
C ARG A 1013 -11.35 51.92 25.60
N ARG A 1014 -12.37 51.19 26.07
CA ARG A 1014 -13.82 51.46 26.05
C ARG A 1014 -14.43 52.38 24.95
N LEU A 1015 -15.52 51.84 24.40
CA LEU A 1015 -16.80 52.49 24.04
C LEU A 1015 -16.81 53.41 22.81
N GLY A 1016 -17.91 53.27 22.06
CA GLY A 1016 -18.18 53.79 20.72
C GLY A 1016 -19.21 52.86 20.10
#